data_AF-A0A0H5R6R5-F1
#
_entry.id   AF-A0A0H5R6R5-F1
#
_cell.length_a   1.000
_cell.length_b   1.000
_cell.length_c   1.000
_cell.angle_alpha   90.00
_cell.angle_beta   90.00
_cell.angle_gamma   90.00
#
_symmetry.space_group_name_H-M   'P 1'
#
loop_
_entity.id
_entity.type
_entity.pdbx_description
1 polymer ?
#
loop_
_entity_poly.entity_id
_entity_poly.type
_entity_poly.pdbx_seq_one_letter_code
_entity_poly.pdbx_strand_id
1 'polypeptide(L)'
;WAEFVQTGISSPDKIIMESLSNDQIVRAVKASISGLASADGAMADIVQAVTDMLPAMEIDMHNDNADILRDLVAEPFAGDLSDNQVLNICKDISRELSKLASGEDDEPEDEGDNDEEDNKAEAKKFVKNAKKTKKVKAPKSKVKVKGAVDVSKPAANANADGVPTWLNQDAKKKLHGRDVNIHIRMSNLGGGTNLIDGADLILTCGRKYGLIGQNGAGKSTLLHHISGYLFPDFPKHLHVMHVEQEIVGDATKVIDYVINSDKELAMLLNKQKRLETSRDSGEKFDADHELEEVYARLKTIDSETAPARAAVILAGLGFTQEMQQTPTKDLSGGWRMRVAISCALFVTPDILLLDEPTNHLDFPTVLWLEKYLQGYEKTLLLVSHDRKFLNSVITDVIHFAYKTLTYYKGDYETFEKVRAEQLRCAWKAYQLQQEKIIHSTQFINKFRANKKLASMVQSRIKELEKMVKLEKPPEDFKFRFRFPNPDPLSKPQIFDVTDLTFGYNKDKPPLFKNVNLSVHLDSRIGCLGANGAGKSTLISLLLNKIEPWSGLVARNGQAIVGYFAQHHTDILDADKTPLTMLKDLFPTATQEEIYSQLSHFGIKGKVCHQLIKDLSGGQKSRMSFALLTWRHPHCIVMDEPTNHCDLDTIDGLIEAIHHYQGAIVVVSHDRFFLEHVCKEFWSVGKQRIRAFYEFDQASAYSYEIGNIKVSGKK
;
A
#
# COMPACT_ATOMS: atom_id res chain seq x y z
N TRP A 1 -35.33 -34.74 -8.55
CA TRP A 1 -35.29 -34.92 -7.08
C TRP A 1 -36.28 -35.97 -6.59
N ALA A 2 -37.60 -35.84 -6.77
CA ALA A 2 -38.56 -36.90 -6.41
C ALA A 2 -38.25 -38.27 -7.08
N GLU A 3 -37.78 -38.28 -8.34
CA GLU A 3 -37.27 -39.48 -9.02
C GLU A 3 -35.90 -39.99 -8.50
N PHE A 4 -35.07 -39.10 -7.92
CA PHE A 4 -33.74 -39.44 -7.38
C PHE A 4 -33.85 -40.18 -6.04
N VAL A 5 -34.82 -39.78 -5.21
CA VAL A 5 -35.11 -40.42 -3.91
C VAL A 5 -35.66 -41.84 -4.09
N GLN A 6 -36.39 -42.12 -5.18
CA GLN A 6 -36.89 -43.46 -5.48
C GLN A 6 -35.83 -44.42 -6.05
N THR A 7 -34.70 -43.90 -6.56
CA THR A 7 -33.70 -44.70 -7.29
C THR A 7 -32.49 -45.09 -6.45
N GLY A 8 -32.42 -44.67 -5.18
CA GLY A 8 -31.37 -45.07 -4.24
C GLY A 8 -29.97 -44.53 -4.56
N ILE A 9 -29.88 -43.45 -5.35
CA ILE A 9 -28.60 -42.81 -5.69
C ILE A 9 -28.27 -41.79 -4.59
N SER A 10 -27.16 -42.00 -3.88
CA SER A 10 -26.79 -41.33 -2.63
C SER A 10 -26.20 -39.92 -2.77
N SER A 11 -26.17 -39.31 -3.96
CA SER A 11 -25.66 -37.94 -4.11
C SER A 11 -26.07 -37.34 -5.45
N PRO A 12 -26.70 -36.15 -5.49
CA PRO A 12 -26.91 -35.41 -6.74
C PRO A 12 -25.61 -34.74 -7.20
N ASP A 13 -25.40 -34.68 -8.52
CA ASP A 13 -24.23 -34.02 -9.11
C ASP A 13 -24.07 -32.56 -8.62
N LYS A 14 -22.86 -32.24 -8.15
CA LYS A 14 -22.46 -30.94 -7.57
C LYS A 14 -22.83 -29.74 -8.45
N ILE A 15 -22.81 -29.93 -9.77
CA ILE A 15 -23.12 -28.92 -10.80
C ILE A 15 -24.60 -28.48 -10.76
N ILE A 16 -25.52 -29.36 -10.35
CA ILE A 16 -26.95 -29.03 -10.28
C ILE A 16 -27.24 -28.20 -9.02
N MET A 17 -26.55 -28.49 -7.91
CA MET A 17 -26.76 -27.83 -6.62
C MET A 17 -26.28 -26.37 -6.61
N GLU A 18 -25.19 -26.05 -7.33
CA GLU A 18 -24.65 -24.67 -7.45
C GLU A 18 -25.59 -23.69 -8.21
N SER A 19 -26.63 -24.20 -8.89
CA SER A 19 -27.58 -23.39 -9.66
C SER A 19 -28.89 -23.05 -8.91
N LEU A 20 -29.09 -23.60 -7.71
CA LEU A 20 -30.32 -23.46 -6.92
C LEU A 20 -30.18 -22.37 -5.86
N SER A 21 -31.25 -21.63 -5.59
CA SER A 21 -31.26 -20.69 -4.46
C SER A 21 -31.33 -21.42 -3.12
N ASN A 22 -30.78 -20.82 -2.04
CA ASN A 22 -30.82 -21.39 -0.69
C ASN A 22 -32.23 -21.83 -0.27
N ASP A 23 -33.27 -21.09 -0.68
CA ASP A 23 -34.67 -21.38 -0.36
C ASP A 23 -35.21 -22.61 -1.13
N GLN A 24 -34.70 -22.88 -2.33
CA GLN A 24 -35.01 -24.10 -3.08
C GLN A 24 -34.30 -25.33 -2.49
N ILE A 25 -33.07 -25.16 -2.01
CA ILE A 25 -32.32 -26.24 -1.34
C ILE A 25 -32.96 -26.60 0.00
N VAL A 26 -33.35 -25.61 0.83
CA VAL A 26 -34.09 -25.84 2.08
C VAL A 26 -35.38 -26.65 1.83
N ARG A 27 -36.16 -26.31 0.80
CA ARG A 27 -37.38 -27.07 0.46
C ARG A 27 -37.09 -28.50 -0.01
N ALA A 28 -36.01 -28.72 -0.76
CA ALA A 28 -35.60 -30.05 -1.20
C ALA A 28 -35.14 -30.95 -0.04
N VAL A 29 -34.39 -30.37 0.91
CA VAL A 29 -33.97 -31.03 2.15
C VAL A 29 -35.20 -31.41 2.99
N LYS A 30 -36.12 -30.47 3.23
CA LYS A 30 -37.36 -30.74 3.99
C LYS A 30 -38.22 -31.83 3.33
N ALA A 31 -38.32 -31.84 2.01
CA ALA A 31 -39.06 -32.88 1.27
C ALA A 31 -38.41 -34.27 1.37
N SER A 32 -37.08 -34.36 1.33
CA SER A 32 -36.36 -35.64 1.49
C SER A 32 -36.49 -36.18 2.92
N ILE A 33 -36.39 -35.31 3.93
CA ILE A 33 -36.59 -35.67 5.34
C ILE A 33 -38.02 -36.19 5.57
N SER A 34 -39.04 -35.50 5.02
CA SER A 34 -40.44 -35.92 5.15
C SER A 34 -40.72 -37.27 4.44
N GLY A 35 -40.05 -37.55 3.32
CA GLY A 35 -40.13 -38.84 2.65
C GLY A 35 -39.52 -39.99 3.48
N LEU A 36 -38.38 -39.76 4.13
CA LEU A 36 -37.71 -40.73 5.00
C LEU A 36 -38.50 -41.00 6.30
N ALA A 37 -39.18 -39.99 6.83
CA ALA A 37 -40.07 -40.12 7.99
C ALA A 37 -41.28 -41.04 7.74
N SER A 38 -41.77 -41.10 6.49
CA SER A 38 -42.94 -41.90 6.11
C SER A 38 -42.66 -43.40 5.89
N ALA A 39 -41.39 -43.81 5.89
CA ALA A 39 -40.95 -45.13 5.43
C ALA A 39 -40.36 -46.06 6.52
N ASP A 40 -40.63 -45.80 7.82
CA ASP A 40 -39.94 -46.48 8.95
C ASP A 40 -38.40 -46.36 8.86
N GLY A 41 -37.90 -45.25 8.28
CA GLY A 41 -36.46 -45.00 8.12
C GLY A 41 -35.74 -44.88 9.46
N ALA A 42 -34.55 -45.50 9.56
CA ALA A 42 -33.76 -45.43 10.78
C ALA A 42 -33.25 -44.00 10.99
N MET A 43 -33.19 -43.54 12.25
CA MET A 43 -32.65 -42.22 12.61
C MET A 43 -31.27 -41.92 12.02
N ALA A 44 -30.46 -42.96 11.78
CA ALA A 44 -29.16 -42.85 11.13
C ALA A 44 -29.25 -42.41 9.66
N ASP A 45 -30.28 -42.85 8.93
CA ASP A 45 -30.47 -42.51 7.50
C ASP A 45 -30.86 -41.03 7.33
N ILE A 46 -31.61 -40.49 8.30
CA ILE A 46 -31.97 -39.06 8.34
C ILE A 46 -30.74 -38.20 8.65
N VAL A 47 -29.91 -38.63 9.60
CA VAL A 47 -28.66 -37.93 9.94
C VAL A 47 -27.73 -37.90 8.73
N GLN A 48 -27.51 -39.04 8.07
CA GLN A 48 -26.67 -39.13 6.89
C GLN A 48 -27.18 -38.27 5.72
N ALA A 49 -28.48 -38.34 5.40
CA ALA A 49 -29.06 -37.55 4.31
C ALA A 49 -28.95 -36.03 4.53
N VAL A 50 -29.03 -35.57 5.78
CA VAL A 50 -28.88 -34.16 6.14
C VAL A 50 -27.40 -33.74 6.13
N THR A 51 -26.52 -34.58 6.67
CA THR A 51 -25.05 -34.39 6.63
C THR A 51 -24.52 -34.27 5.21
N ASP A 52 -25.05 -35.06 4.26
CA ASP A 52 -24.61 -35.05 2.85
C ASP A 52 -25.09 -33.80 2.07
N MET A 53 -26.22 -33.20 2.46
CA MET A 53 -26.81 -32.06 1.74
C MET A 53 -26.38 -30.69 2.26
N LEU A 54 -26.01 -30.57 3.55
CA LEU A 54 -25.61 -29.31 4.20
C LEU A 54 -24.34 -28.66 3.63
N PRO A 55 -23.28 -29.40 3.28
CA PRO A 55 -22.05 -28.82 2.71
C PRO A 55 -22.28 -28.10 1.38
N ALA A 56 -23.35 -28.43 0.64
CA ALA A 56 -23.70 -27.78 -0.62
C ALA A 56 -24.33 -26.39 -0.46
N MET A 57 -24.64 -25.95 0.77
CA MET A 57 -25.35 -24.70 1.03
C MET A 57 -24.43 -23.48 1.28
N GLU A 58 -23.10 -23.64 1.30
CA GLU A 58 -22.13 -22.60 1.72
C GLU A 58 -22.54 -21.84 3.00
N ILE A 59 -23.25 -22.51 3.92
CA ILE A 59 -23.66 -21.91 5.19
C ILE A 59 -22.46 -21.96 6.13
N ASP A 60 -21.89 -20.80 6.45
CA ASP A 60 -20.80 -20.65 7.41
C ASP A 60 -21.27 -21.15 8.80
N MET A 61 -20.75 -22.30 9.23
CA MET A 61 -21.22 -23.02 10.43
C MET A 61 -20.61 -22.48 11.74
N HIS A 62 -20.46 -21.16 11.86
CA HIS A 62 -20.06 -20.51 13.10
C HIS A 62 -21.26 -19.96 13.89
N ASN A 63 -21.54 -20.62 15.01
CA ASN A 63 -22.31 -20.21 16.20
C ASN A 63 -23.78 -19.73 16.10
N ASP A 64 -24.32 -19.30 14.95
CA ASP A 64 -25.68 -18.70 14.91
C ASP A 64 -26.80 -19.63 14.39
N ASN A 65 -26.55 -20.90 14.09
CA ASN A 65 -27.50 -21.75 13.34
C ASN A 65 -28.05 -22.99 14.06
N ALA A 66 -27.97 -23.07 15.39
CA ALA A 66 -28.64 -24.14 16.13
C ALA A 66 -30.17 -24.12 15.89
N ASP A 67 -30.76 -22.93 15.73
CA ASP A 67 -32.18 -22.76 15.46
C ASP A 67 -32.54 -23.12 14.00
N ILE A 68 -31.66 -22.88 13.01
CA ILE A 68 -31.90 -23.26 11.61
C ILE A 68 -31.84 -24.78 11.44
N LEU A 69 -30.85 -25.45 12.03
CA LEU A 69 -30.76 -26.91 12.07
C LEU A 69 -31.96 -27.51 12.81
N ARG A 70 -32.39 -26.86 13.90
CA ARG A 70 -33.58 -27.28 14.64
C ARG A 70 -34.85 -27.09 13.81
N ASP A 71 -35.02 -26.01 13.07
CA ASP A 71 -36.19 -25.77 12.21
C ASP A 71 -36.21 -26.71 11.00
N LEU A 72 -35.04 -26.99 10.39
CA LEU A 72 -34.89 -27.97 9.31
C LEU A 72 -35.25 -29.39 9.74
N VAL A 73 -34.96 -29.76 10.99
CA VAL A 73 -35.21 -31.09 11.54
C VAL A 73 -36.55 -31.16 12.28
N ALA A 74 -37.07 -30.09 12.88
CA ALA A 74 -38.30 -30.13 13.67
C ALA A 74 -39.57 -29.97 12.83
N GLU A 75 -39.57 -29.09 11.82
CA GLU A 75 -40.76 -28.86 10.99
C GLU A 75 -41.23 -30.10 10.20
N PRO A 76 -40.35 -30.92 9.60
CA PRO A 76 -40.79 -32.11 8.86
C PRO A 76 -41.40 -33.22 9.72
N PHE A 77 -41.12 -33.23 11.03
CA PHE A 77 -41.57 -34.24 11.99
C PHE A 77 -42.59 -33.68 13.00
N ALA A 78 -43.34 -32.64 12.62
CA ALA A 78 -44.25 -31.90 13.48
C ALA A 78 -45.32 -32.80 14.16
N GLY A 79 -44.97 -33.36 15.32
CA GLY A 79 -45.83 -34.19 16.17
C GLY A 79 -45.23 -35.53 16.61
N ASP A 80 -44.22 -36.06 15.90
CA ASP A 80 -43.76 -37.45 16.09
C ASP A 80 -42.45 -37.60 16.89
N LEU A 81 -41.68 -36.51 17.05
CA LEU A 81 -40.42 -36.51 17.80
C LEU A 81 -40.50 -35.60 19.03
N SER A 82 -39.93 -36.05 20.14
CA SER A 82 -39.75 -35.22 21.34
C SER A 82 -38.60 -34.23 21.17
N ASP A 83 -38.65 -33.09 21.86
CA ASP A 83 -37.59 -32.05 21.84
C ASP A 83 -36.19 -32.60 22.13
N ASN A 84 -36.09 -33.62 22.99
CA ASN A 84 -34.81 -34.27 23.31
C ASN A 84 -34.28 -35.15 22.17
N GLN A 85 -35.16 -35.76 21.37
CA GLN A 85 -34.77 -36.54 20.19
C GLN A 85 -34.27 -35.60 19.09
N VAL A 86 -34.97 -34.49 18.84
CA VAL A 86 -34.53 -33.46 17.90
C VAL A 86 -33.15 -32.92 18.29
N LEU A 87 -32.95 -32.62 19.58
CA LEU A 87 -31.66 -32.10 20.07
C LEU A 87 -30.51 -33.12 19.92
N ASN A 88 -30.78 -34.42 20.06
CA ASN A 88 -29.76 -35.45 19.86
C ASN A 88 -29.40 -35.60 18.37
N ILE A 89 -30.39 -35.58 17.48
CA ILE A 89 -30.16 -35.61 16.02
C ILE A 89 -29.30 -34.41 15.58
N CYS A 90 -29.61 -33.20 16.05
CA CYS A 90 -28.81 -32.02 15.74
C CYS A 90 -27.36 -32.13 16.25
N LYS A 91 -27.14 -32.77 17.40
CA LYS A 91 -25.79 -33.02 17.95
C LYS A 91 -25.01 -34.05 17.14
N ASP A 92 -25.69 -35.08 16.66
CA ASP A 92 -25.06 -36.14 15.88
C ASP A 92 -24.68 -35.62 14.48
N ILE A 93 -25.56 -34.86 13.81
CA ILE A 93 -25.25 -34.15 12.55
C ILE A 93 -24.06 -33.20 12.73
N SER A 94 -24.04 -32.41 13.82
CA SER A 94 -22.92 -31.50 14.11
C SER A 94 -21.59 -32.23 14.32
N ARG A 95 -21.64 -33.42 14.91
CA ARG A 95 -20.45 -34.27 15.13
C ARG A 95 -19.95 -34.87 13.83
N GLU A 96 -20.84 -35.29 12.95
CA GLU A 96 -20.51 -35.86 11.64
C GLU A 96 -19.94 -34.82 10.66
N LEU A 97 -20.53 -33.63 10.61
CA LEU A 97 -20.01 -32.51 9.82
C LEU A 97 -18.61 -32.08 10.29
N SER A 98 -18.36 -32.16 11.60
CA SER A 98 -17.02 -31.90 12.16
C SER A 98 -16.00 -32.97 11.73
N LYS A 99 -16.41 -34.22 11.51
CA LYS A 99 -15.56 -35.31 11.01
C LYS A 99 -15.28 -35.18 9.51
N LEU A 100 -16.28 -34.79 8.72
CA LEU A 100 -16.12 -34.52 7.29
C LEU A 100 -15.22 -33.30 7.02
N ALA A 101 -15.24 -32.31 7.92
CA ALA A 101 -14.35 -31.16 7.87
C ALA A 101 -12.89 -31.48 8.25
N SER A 102 -12.64 -32.58 8.99
CA SER A 102 -11.30 -33.00 9.41
C SER A 102 -10.62 -34.03 8.51
N GLY A 103 -11.35 -34.70 7.61
CA GLY A 103 -10.79 -35.41 6.45
C GLY A 103 -9.75 -36.51 6.74
N GLU A 104 -10.07 -37.52 7.55
CA GLU A 104 -9.20 -38.68 7.81
C GLU A 104 -9.90 -40.00 7.45
N ASP A 105 -9.36 -40.73 6.46
CA ASP A 105 -9.56 -42.17 6.24
C ASP A 105 -8.28 -42.89 6.72
N ASP A 106 -8.43 -43.90 7.59
CA ASP A 106 -7.35 -44.61 8.29
C ASP A 106 -6.50 -45.55 7.39
N GLU A 107 -5.18 -45.42 7.42
CA GLU A 107 -4.21 -46.52 7.58
C GLU A 107 -3.00 -46.02 8.41
N PRO A 108 -2.42 -46.85 9.32
CA PRO A 108 -1.66 -46.33 10.46
C PRO A 108 -0.17 -46.20 10.15
N GLU A 109 0.32 -44.96 10.03
CA GLU A 109 1.72 -44.62 10.27
C GLU A 109 1.84 -43.47 11.27
N ASP A 110 2.83 -43.63 12.14
CA ASP A 110 3.05 -43.00 13.43
C ASP A 110 3.56 -41.55 13.26
N GLU A 111 2.69 -40.55 13.22
CA GLU A 111 3.08 -39.14 13.37
C GLU A 111 2.25 -38.42 14.44
N GLY A 112 2.95 -37.96 15.48
CA GLY A 112 2.40 -37.68 16.79
C GLY A 112 1.86 -36.28 17.03
N ASP A 113 1.14 -36.24 18.14
CA ASP A 113 0.53 -35.17 18.96
C ASP A 113 1.42 -33.92 19.28
N ASN A 114 2.39 -33.56 18.43
CA ASN A 114 3.37 -32.51 18.73
C ASN A 114 2.94 -31.09 18.30
N ASP A 115 2.08 -30.92 17.31
CA ASP A 115 1.79 -29.56 16.76
C ASP A 115 0.89 -28.71 17.66
N GLU A 116 0.00 -29.30 18.46
CA GLU A 116 -0.85 -28.56 19.41
C GLU A 116 -0.09 -28.18 20.70
N GLU A 117 0.83 -29.03 21.15
CA GLU A 117 1.70 -28.75 22.28
C GLU A 117 2.79 -27.74 21.93
N ASP A 118 3.37 -27.82 20.72
CA ASP A 118 4.37 -26.85 20.24
C ASP A 118 3.75 -25.47 20.02
N ASN A 119 2.53 -25.38 19.46
CA ASN A 119 1.82 -24.11 19.33
C ASN A 119 1.38 -23.52 20.69
N LYS A 120 0.98 -24.35 21.66
CA LYS A 120 0.73 -23.90 23.04
C LYS A 120 2.04 -23.49 23.74
N ALA A 121 3.15 -24.15 23.46
CA ALA A 121 4.47 -23.83 24.01
C ALA A 121 5.04 -22.53 23.44
N GLU A 122 4.84 -22.27 22.15
CA GLU A 122 5.22 -21.02 21.49
C GLU A 122 4.37 -19.84 21.96
N ALA A 123 3.04 -20.01 22.08
CA ALA A 123 2.16 -19.01 22.69
C ALA A 123 2.57 -18.71 24.15
N LYS A 124 2.94 -19.74 24.92
CA LYS A 124 3.48 -19.57 26.30
C LYS A 124 4.85 -18.87 26.30
N LYS A 125 5.75 -19.15 25.34
CA LYS A 125 7.03 -18.44 25.16
C LYS A 125 6.81 -16.96 24.82
N PHE A 126 5.86 -16.65 23.94
CA PHE A 126 5.51 -15.28 23.56
C PHE A 126 5.00 -14.47 24.75
N VAL A 127 4.11 -15.05 25.56
CA VAL A 127 3.62 -14.44 26.83
C VAL A 127 4.75 -14.26 27.86
N LYS A 128 5.74 -15.15 27.89
CA LYS A 128 6.92 -15.04 28.77
C LYS A 128 7.87 -13.93 28.32
N ASN A 129 8.05 -13.74 27.01
CA ASN A 129 8.88 -12.68 26.43
C ASN A 129 8.22 -11.30 26.59
N ALA A 130 6.90 -11.17 26.41
CA ALA A 130 6.15 -9.94 26.69
C ALA A 130 6.20 -9.50 28.18
N LYS A 131 6.38 -10.46 29.10
CA LYS A 131 6.59 -10.17 30.54
C LYS A 131 8.04 -9.75 30.87
N LYS A 132 9.03 -10.07 30.02
CA LYS A 132 10.44 -9.65 30.20
C LYS A 132 10.68 -8.21 29.71
N THR A 133 10.04 -7.79 28.62
CA THR A 133 10.16 -6.43 28.07
C THR A 133 9.56 -5.34 28.98
N LYS A 134 8.55 -5.65 29.81
CA LYS A 134 7.99 -4.71 30.81
C LYS A 134 8.82 -4.56 32.11
N LYS A 135 10.00 -5.19 32.23
CA LYS A 135 10.83 -5.19 33.47
C LYS A 135 12.10 -4.32 33.40
N VAL A 136 12.23 -3.40 32.43
CA VAL A 136 13.27 -2.37 32.47
C VAL A 136 12.75 -1.17 33.26
N LYS A 137 13.27 -0.99 34.47
CA LYS A 137 12.93 0.12 35.37
C LYS A 137 13.34 1.47 34.76
N ALA A 138 12.40 2.40 34.64
CA ALA A 138 12.69 3.81 34.36
C ALA A 138 13.48 4.43 35.53
N PRO A 139 14.61 5.13 35.29
CA PRO A 139 15.27 5.91 36.34
C PRO A 139 14.50 7.22 36.56
N LYS A 140 14.10 7.47 37.81
CA LYS A 140 13.51 8.74 38.24
C LYS A 140 14.64 9.76 38.49
N SER A 141 14.89 10.66 37.54
CA SER A 141 15.65 11.89 37.80
C SER A 141 14.82 13.10 37.37
N LYS A 142 14.41 13.91 38.35
CA LYS A 142 13.77 15.21 38.15
C LYS A 142 14.78 16.16 37.49
N VAL A 143 14.62 16.43 36.20
CA VAL A 143 15.32 17.54 35.52
C VAL A 143 14.30 18.67 35.31
N LYS A 144 14.63 19.85 35.82
CA LYS A 144 13.82 21.07 35.68
C LYS A 144 13.73 21.45 34.20
N VAL A 145 12.50 21.55 33.71
CA VAL A 145 12.16 22.08 32.38
C VAL A 145 12.60 23.54 32.31
N LYS A 146 13.51 23.87 31.38
CA LYS A 146 13.75 25.24 30.92
C LYS A 146 13.28 25.34 29.47
N GLY A 147 12.31 26.23 29.25
CA GLY A 147 12.03 26.95 28.01
C GLY A 147 11.66 26.14 26.77
N ALA A 148 10.42 26.30 26.30
CA ALA A 148 10.05 25.96 24.93
C ALA A 148 10.99 26.67 23.95
N VAL A 149 11.68 25.92 23.09
CA VAL A 149 12.48 26.46 22.00
C VAL A 149 11.56 26.60 20.80
N ASP A 150 11.51 27.81 20.25
CA ASP A 150 10.77 28.19 19.05
C ASP A 150 11.27 27.37 17.84
N VAL A 151 10.37 26.59 17.22
CA VAL A 151 10.66 25.50 16.25
C VAL A 151 10.67 26.02 14.80
N SER A 152 10.80 27.33 14.60
CA SER A 152 10.61 27.97 13.28
C SER A 152 11.87 28.23 12.47
N LYS A 153 13.06 27.77 12.90
CA LYS A 153 14.32 27.95 12.15
C LYS A 153 15.12 26.65 12.04
N PRO A 154 15.57 26.24 10.84
CA PRO A 154 16.53 25.14 10.71
C PRO A 154 17.80 25.51 11.48
N ALA A 155 18.24 24.64 12.39
CA ALA A 155 19.54 24.79 13.02
C ALA A 155 20.59 24.63 11.91
N ALA A 156 21.29 25.71 11.57
CA ALA A 156 22.32 25.66 10.55
C ALA A 156 23.39 24.64 10.97
N ASN A 157 23.46 23.50 10.27
CA ASN A 157 24.55 22.52 10.41
C ASN A 157 25.79 23.01 9.64
N ALA A 158 26.21 24.23 9.94
CA ALA A 158 27.33 24.92 9.35
C ALA A 158 28.15 25.61 10.44
N ASN A 159 29.47 25.64 10.24
CA ASN A 159 30.38 26.39 11.09
C ASN A 159 30.20 27.91 10.87
N ALA A 160 30.87 28.74 11.66
CA ALA A 160 30.76 30.20 11.59
C ALA A 160 31.02 30.79 10.18
N ASP A 161 31.79 30.09 9.35
CA ASP A 161 32.12 30.46 7.96
C ASP A 161 31.12 29.93 6.92
N GLY A 162 29.99 29.34 7.34
CA GLY A 162 28.97 28.79 6.44
C GLY A 162 29.30 27.43 5.82
N VAL A 163 30.44 26.83 6.18
CA VAL A 163 30.86 25.49 5.74
C VAL A 163 30.12 24.41 6.51
N PRO A 164 29.48 23.43 5.84
CA PRO A 164 28.76 22.36 6.52
C PRO A 164 29.66 21.54 7.47
N THR A 165 29.15 21.16 8.64
CA THR A 165 29.94 20.52 9.70
C THR A 165 30.49 19.13 9.30
N TRP A 166 29.82 18.42 8.37
CA TRP A 166 30.26 17.14 7.79
C TRP A 166 31.47 17.28 6.84
N LEU A 167 31.77 18.49 6.36
CA LEU A 167 32.94 18.77 5.54
C LEU A 167 34.23 18.90 6.38
N ASN A 168 34.10 18.98 7.70
CA ASN A 168 35.22 19.26 8.60
C ASN A 168 36.09 18.00 8.80
N GLN A 169 37.35 18.06 8.36
CA GLN A 169 38.24 16.88 8.28
C GLN A 169 38.57 16.25 9.64
N ASP A 170 38.56 17.04 10.72
CA ASP A 170 38.79 16.55 12.09
C ASP A 170 37.67 15.65 12.60
N ALA A 171 36.45 15.77 12.05
CA ALA A 171 35.33 14.90 12.38
C ALA A 171 35.42 13.54 11.67
N LYS A 172 35.93 13.49 10.42
CA LYS A 172 36.07 12.27 9.62
C LYS A 172 37.16 11.32 10.16
N LYS A 173 38.24 11.84 10.76
CA LYS A 173 39.36 11.03 11.29
C LYS A 173 39.02 10.16 12.51
N LYS A 174 37.88 10.37 13.19
CA LYS A 174 37.51 9.64 14.42
C LYS A 174 36.63 8.40 14.21
N LEU A 175 36.17 8.11 13.00
CA LEU A 175 35.31 6.95 12.71
C LEU A 175 35.98 5.97 11.75
N HIS A 176 37.05 5.32 12.22
CA HIS A 176 37.47 4.02 11.68
C HIS A 176 37.06 2.96 12.69
N GLY A 177 35.81 2.48 12.60
CA GLY A 177 35.38 1.27 13.29
C GLY A 177 33.94 1.26 13.79
N ARG A 178 33.20 0.26 13.30
CA ARG A 178 31.98 -0.38 13.84
C ARG A 178 30.68 0.40 13.69
N ASP A 179 29.69 -0.32 13.17
CA ASP A 179 28.25 -0.05 13.11
C ASP A 179 27.82 1.20 13.88
N VAL A 180 27.65 2.31 13.14
CA VAL A 180 27.00 3.50 13.69
C VAL A 180 25.53 3.16 13.82
N ASN A 181 25.14 2.60 14.98
CA ASN A 181 23.74 2.47 15.36
C ASN A 181 23.29 3.80 15.94
N ILE A 182 22.60 4.58 15.11
CA ILE A 182 22.02 5.84 15.55
C ILE A 182 20.78 5.49 16.37
N HIS A 183 20.83 5.68 17.68
CA HIS A 183 19.68 5.51 18.58
C HIS A 183 19.07 6.87 18.91
N ILE A 184 17.92 7.19 18.34
CA ILE A 184 17.22 8.45 18.64
C ILE A 184 15.97 8.13 19.46
N ARG A 185 15.91 8.65 20.70
CA ARG A 185 14.68 8.65 21.48
C ARG A 185 13.83 9.85 21.13
N MET A 186 12.62 9.59 20.70
CA MET A 186 11.70 10.62 20.20
C MET A 186 10.46 10.64 21.08
N SER A 187 10.20 11.75 21.76
CA SER A 187 9.02 11.87 22.63
C SER A 187 7.94 12.79 22.09
N ASN A 188 8.20 13.60 21.05
CA ASN A 188 7.24 14.47 20.38
C ASN A 188 7.75 14.86 18.98
N LEU A 189 7.05 14.48 17.90
CA LEU A 189 7.17 15.13 16.59
C LEU A 189 5.84 15.83 16.28
N GLY A 190 5.91 17.09 15.85
CA GLY A 190 4.78 17.87 15.35
C GLY A 190 4.34 19.02 16.26
N GLY A 191 3.98 20.15 15.65
CA GLY A 191 3.28 21.27 16.31
C GLY A 191 1.79 20.97 16.38
N GLY A 192 1.35 20.18 17.36
CA GLY A 192 -0.05 19.85 17.55
C GLY A 192 -0.27 18.49 18.23
N THR A 193 -0.53 17.45 17.44
CA THR A 193 -0.73 16.07 17.94
C THR A 193 0.59 15.29 17.96
N ASN A 194 0.86 14.57 19.06
CA ASN A 194 2.06 13.74 19.17
C ASN A 194 2.04 12.63 18.11
N LEU A 195 2.90 12.75 17.08
CA LEU A 195 3.05 11.76 16.01
C LEU A 195 3.81 10.51 16.46
N ILE A 196 4.75 10.66 17.39
CA ILE A 196 5.56 9.58 17.98
C ILE A 196 5.53 9.73 19.49
N ASP A 197 5.37 8.61 20.20
CA ASP A 197 5.41 8.55 21.67
C ASP A 197 6.45 7.51 22.12
N GLY A 198 7.68 7.97 22.35
CA GLY A 198 8.76 7.15 22.90
C GLY A 198 9.25 6.05 21.96
N ALA A 199 9.58 6.39 20.70
CA ALA A 199 10.20 5.44 19.76
C ALA A 199 11.72 5.60 19.71
N ASP A 200 12.40 4.48 19.45
CA ASP A 200 13.83 4.42 19.13
C ASP A 200 14.00 4.31 17.61
N LEU A 201 14.54 5.35 16.97
CA LEU A 201 15.06 5.22 15.60
C LEU A 201 16.41 4.49 15.67
N ILE A 202 16.61 3.43 14.89
CA ILE A 202 17.83 2.61 14.82
C ILE A 202 18.21 2.47 13.34
N LEU A 203 19.28 3.13 12.94
CA LEU A 203 19.84 3.01 11.59
C LEU A 203 21.24 2.41 11.71
N THR A 204 21.47 1.28 11.06
CA THR A 204 22.79 0.63 10.93
C THR A 204 23.40 0.98 9.58
N CYS A 205 24.71 1.24 9.56
CA CYS A 205 25.43 1.58 8.34
C CYS A 205 25.30 0.50 7.24
N GLY A 206 25.03 0.91 6.01
CA GLY A 206 24.93 0.03 4.83
C GLY A 206 23.64 -0.79 4.73
N ARG A 207 22.69 -0.59 5.65
CA ARG A 207 21.35 -1.18 5.58
C ARG A 207 20.40 -0.30 4.78
N LYS A 208 19.39 -0.95 4.17
CA LYS A 208 18.38 -0.30 3.34
C LYS A 208 17.03 -0.51 4.00
N TYR A 209 16.49 0.55 4.55
CA TYR A 209 15.27 0.53 5.34
C TYR A 209 14.08 1.00 4.51
N GLY A 210 13.02 0.20 4.43
CA GLY A 210 11.71 0.64 3.95
C GLY A 210 10.87 1.20 5.09
N LEU A 211 10.51 2.48 5.06
CA LEU A 211 9.63 3.10 6.06
C LEU A 211 8.17 3.03 5.61
N ILE A 212 7.38 2.23 6.32
CA ILE A 212 6.00 1.88 5.93
C ILE A 212 5.03 2.31 7.01
N GLY A 213 3.92 2.91 6.60
CA GLY A 213 2.85 3.33 7.51
C GLY A 213 1.75 4.04 6.75
N GLN A 214 0.61 4.27 7.40
CA GLN A 214 -0.52 4.99 6.80
C GLN A 214 -0.17 6.45 6.47
N ASN A 215 -0.93 7.06 5.57
CA ASN A 215 -0.81 8.48 5.29
C ASN A 215 -1.18 9.31 6.52
N GLY A 216 -0.38 10.35 6.77
CA GLY A 216 -0.52 11.16 7.98
C GLY A 216 0.07 10.54 9.25
N ALA A 217 0.70 9.36 9.19
CA ALA A 217 1.45 8.80 10.33
C ALA A 217 2.66 9.67 10.74
N GLY A 218 3.18 10.49 9.81
CA GLY A 218 4.33 11.37 10.04
C GLY A 218 5.63 10.90 9.37
N LYS A 219 5.55 10.05 8.32
CA LYS A 219 6.71 9.55 7.55
C LYS A 219 7.59 10.69 7.02
N SER A 220 7.04 11.57 6.19
CA SER A 220 7.76 12.73 5.65
C SER A 220 8.25 13.67 6.74
N THR A 221 7.47 13.85 7.81
CA THR A 221 7.88 14.64 8.99
C THR A 221 9.10 14.04 9.68
N LEU A 222 9.17 12.72 9.82
CA LEU A 222 10.33 12.01 10.36
C LEU A 222 11.56 12.26 9.47
N LEU A 223 11.43 12.07 8.15
CA LEU A 223 12.52 12.30 7.20
C LEU A 223 13.03 13.75 7.27
N HIS A 224 12.11 14.73 7.29
CA HIS A 224 12.45 16.14 7.40
C HIS A 224 13.23 16.48 8.68
N HIS A 225 12.87 15.87 9.81
CA HIS A 225 13.58 16.07 11.08
C HIS A 225 14.98 15.44 11.06
N ILE A 226 15.16 14.29 10.38
CA ILE A 226 16.47 13.67 10.18
C ILE A 226 17.33 14.59 9.30
N SER A 227 16.83 15.04 8.16
CA SER A 227 17.58 15.90 7.24
C SER A 227 17.90 17.29 7.80
N GLY A 228 17.03 17.81 8.67
CA GLY A 228 17.21 19.08 9.36
C GLY A 228 18.14 19.01 10.58
N TYR A 229 18.69 17.84 10.92
CA TYR A 229 19.49 17.61 12.13
C TYR A 229 18.78 18.10 13.40
N LEU A 230 17.45 17.97 13.44
CA LEU A 230 16.62 18.50 14.54
C LEU A 230 16.68 17.64 15.80
N PHE A 231 17.20 16.41 15.69
CA PHE A 231 17.40 15.53 16.82
C PHE A 231 18.69 15.89 17.58
N PRO A 232 18.61 16.18 18.90
CA PRO A 232 19.77 16.59 19.69
C PRO A 232 20.94 15.60 19.67
N ASP A 233 20.62 14.30 19.68
CA ASP A 233 21.61 13.22 19.72
C ASP A 233 22.06 12.75 18.32
N PHE A 234 21.61 13.40 17.25
CA PHE A 234 21.93 12.96 15.89
C PHE A 234 23.34 13.41 15.47
N PRO A 235 24.15 12.50 14.92
CA PRO A 235 25.54 12.78 14.56
C PRO A 235 25.63 13.81 13.43
N LYS A 236 26.10 15.02 13.76
CA LYS A 236 26.25 16.15 12.81
C LYS A 236 27.32 15.96 11.73
N HIS A 237 28.20 14.98 11.90
CA HIS A 237 29.28 14.68 10.97
C HIS A 237 28.83 13.78 9.80
N LEU A 238 27.69 13.10 9.92
CA LEU A 238 27.14 12.29 8.83
C LEU A 238 26.54 13.22 7.77
N HIS A 239 26.82 12.94 6.51
CA HIS A 239 26.19 13.65 5.42
C HIS A 239 24.82 13.03 5.11
N VAL A 240 23.75 13.73 5.46
CA VAL A 240 22.36 13.34 5.16
C VAL A 240 21.82 14.16 3.99
N MET A 241 21.20 13.50 3.01
CA MET A 241 20.48 14.17 1.93
C MET A 241 19.07 13.62 1.80
N HIS A 242 18.11 14.52 1.68
CA HIS A 242 16.68 14.20 1.56
C HIS A 242 16.14 14.73 0.25
N VAL A 243 15.47 13.85 -0.50
CA VAL A 243 14.79 14.17 -1.75
C VAL A 243 13.29 14.16 -1.49
N GLU A 244 12.74 15.34 -1.16
CA GLU A 244 11.31 15.54 -0.88
C GLU A 244 10.60 16.30 -2.01
N GLN A 245 11.30 17.23 -2.67
CA GLN A 245 10.70 18.21 -3.57
C GLN A 245 11.49 18.34 -4.88
N GLU A 246 10.79 18.81 -5.91
CA GLU A 246 11.43 19.22 -7.17
C GLU A 246 12.43 20.35 -6.94
N ILE A 247 13.50 20.37 -7.73
CA ILE A 247 14.43 21.49 -7.68
C ILE A 247 13.77 22.76 -8.23
N VAL A 248 14.16 23.91 -7.67
CA VAL A 248 13.80 25.21 -8.24
C VAL A 248 14.54 25.37 -9.56
N GLY A 249 13.78 25.57 -10.64
CA GLY A 249 14.34 25.75 -11.98
C GLY A 249 15.09 27.08 -12.10
N ASP A 250 16.31 27.02 -12.60
CA ASP A 250 17.19 28.16 -12.85
C ASP A 250 17.78 28.10 -14.28
N ALA A 251 18.69 29.03 -14.59
CA ALA A 251 19.36 29.07 -15.89
C ALA A 251 20.50 28.05 -16.02
N THR A 252 20.82 27.32 -14.96
CA THR A 252 21.92 26.34 -14.94
C THR A 252 21.53 25.14 -15.78
N LYS A 253 22.49 24.58 -16.53
CA LYS A 253 22.28 23.34 -17.29
C LYS A 253 22.08 22.17 -16.33
N VAL A 254 21.30 21.18 -16.75
CA VAL A 254 21.02 19.98 -15.93
C VAL A 254 22.31 19.28 -15.47
N ILE A 255 23.25 19.03 -16.38
CA ILE A 255 24.50 18.34 -16.02
C ILE A 255 25.34 19.14 -15.02
N ASP A 256 25.45 20.45 -15.23
CA ASP A 256 26.20 21.34 -14.34
C ASP A 256 25.52 21.44 -12.97
N TYR A 257 24.19 21.44 -12.94
CA TYR A 257 23.41 21.44 -11.69
C TYR A 257 23.69 20.18 -10.85
N VAL A 258 23.74 19.01 -11.48
CA VAL A 258 24.07 17.74 -10.79
C VAL A 258 25.50 17.77 -10.26
N ILE A 259 26.47 18.21 -11.06
CA ILE A 259 27.88 18.30 -10.62
C ILE A 259 28.03 19.30 -9.47
N ASN A 260 27.39 20.47 -9.57
CA ASN A 260 27.44 21.52 -8.55
C ASN A 260 26.68 21.16 -7.26
N SER A 261 25.84 20.11 -7.29
CA SER A 261 25.14 19.63 -6.09
C SER A 261 26.09 19.04 -5.05
N ASP A 262 27.24 18.52 -5.50
CA ASP A 262 28.35 18.16 -4.60
C ASP A 262 29.07 19.44 -4.15
N LYS A 263 28.69 19.92 -2.96
CA LYS A 263 29.28 21.11 -2.36
C LYS A 263 30.78 20.95 -2.09
N GLU A 264 31.26 19.74 -1.79
CA GLU A 264 32.69 19.51 -1.56
C GLU A 264 33.45 19.71 -2.88
N LEU A 265 32.99 19.07 -3.94
CA LEU A 265 33.57 19.19 -5.28
C LEU A 265 33.51 20.64 -5.78
N ALA A 266 32.35 21.30 -5.68
CA ALA A 266 32.17 22.68 -6.12
C ALA A 266 33.08 23.66 -5.34
N MET A 267 33.21 23.48 -4.03
CA MET A 267 34.13 24.29 -3.20
C MET A 267 35.59 24.08 -3.61
N LEU A 268 36.02 22.84 -3.84
CA LEU A 268 37.38 22.52 -4.25
C LEU A 268 37.71 23.06 -5.65
N LEU A 269 36.80 22.95 -6.61
CA LEU A 269 36.97 23.49 -7.96
C LEU A 269 37.04 25.02 -7.96
N ASN A 270 36.22 25.69 -7.14
CA ASN A 270 36.31 27.15 -6.98
C ASN A 270 37.59 27.57 -6.25
N LYS A 271 38.00 26.81 -5.23
CA LYS A 271 39.27 27.05 -4.52
C LYS A 271 40.46 26.88 -5.47
N GLN A 272 40.47 25.85 -6.30
CA GLN A 272 41.47 25.63 -7.35
C GLN A 272 41.57 26.84 -8.28
N LYS A 273 40.44 27.26 -8.89
CA LYS A 273 40.43 28.43 -9.80
C LYS A 273 40.96 29.70 -9.15
N ARG A 274 40.59 29.93 -7.88
CA ARG A 274 41.04 31.10 -7.12
C ARG A 274 42.55 31.05 -6.85
N LEU A 275 43.07 29.90 -6.41
CA LEU A 275 44.49 29.71 -6.14
C LEU A 275 45.33 29.78 -7.42
N GLU A 276 44.85 29.23 -8.55
CA GLU A 276 45.50 29.36 -9.86
C GLU A 276 45.58 30.82 -10.30
N THR A 277 44.50 31.59 -10.14
CA THR A 277 44.48 33.03 -10.44
C THR A 277 45.44 33.82 -9.53
N SER A 278 45.50 33.47 -8.23
CA SER A 278 46.43 34.09 -7.27
C SER A 278 47.89 33.75 -7.57
N ARG A 279 48.17 32.52 -8.03
CA ARG A 279 49.51 32.06 -8.44
C ARG A 279 50.05 32.88 -9.61
N ASP A 280 49.18 33.18 -10.59
CA ASP A 280 49.53 34.02 -11.74
C ASP A 280 49.77 35.49 -11.34
N SER A 281 49.24 35.95 -10.20
CA SER A 281 49.39 37.33 -9.69
C SER A 281 50.60 37.56 -8.76
N GLY A 282 51.36 36.52 -8.40
CA GLY A 282 52.68 36.65 -7.76
C GLY A 282 52.79 36.34 -6.26
N GLU A 283 51.71 35.95 -5.57
CA GLU A 283 51.75 35.43 -4.19
C GLU A 283 52.08 33.92 -4.19
N LYS A 284 53.37 33.57 -4.21
CA LYS A 284 53.81 32.22 -4.64
C LYS A 284 53.86 31.11 -3.60
N PHE A 285 54.17 31.38 -2.33
CA PHE A 285 54.64 30.29 -1.44
C PHE A 285 53.54 29.54 -0.67
N ASP A 286 52.50 30.22 -0.18
CA ASP A 286 51.36 29.55 0.51
C ASP A 286 50.34 28.98 -0.48
N ALA A 287 50.18 29.60 -1.65
CA ALA A 287 49.22 29.17 -2.66
C ALA A 287 49.57 27.80 -3.26
N ASP A 288 50.85 27.48 -3.46
CA ASP A 288 51.27 26.22 -4.07
C ASP A 288 51.02 25.01 -3.14
N HIS A 289 51.25 25.15 -1.83
CA HIS A 289 50.97 24.08 -0.86
C HIS A 289 49.46 23.81 -0.72
N GLU A 290 48.65 24.87 -0.62
CA GLU A 290 47.19 24.71 -0.60
C GLU A 290 46.65 24.13 -1.91
N LEU A 291 47.25 24.48 -3.05
CA LEU A 291 46.86 23.96 -4.36
C LEU A 291 47.19 22.46 -4.46
N GLU A 292 48.33 22.01 -3.93
CA GLU A 292 48.70 20.60 -3.87
C GLU A 292 47.73 19.77 -3.01
N GLU A 293 47.31 20.29 -1.84
CA GLU A 293 46.27 19.67 -1.01
C GLU A 293 44.91 19.58 -1.74
N VAL A 294 44.53 20.64 -2.46
CA VAL A 294 43.29 20.67 -3.27
C VAL A 294 43.36 19.65 -4.40
N TYR A 295 44.47 19.56 -5.15
CA TYR A 295 44.63 18.55 -6.20
C TYR A 295 44.61 17.12 -5.64
N ALA A 296 45.26 16.87 -4.49
CA ALA A 296 45.21 15.56 -3.83
C ALA A 296 43.78 15.17 -3.44
N ARG A 297 42.99 16.15 -2.93
CA ARG A 297 41.59 15.90 -2.57
C ARG A 297 40.69 15.71 -3.80
N LEU A 298 40.85 16.52 -4.85
CA LEU A 298 40.12 16.39 -6.12
C LEU A 298 40.39 15.03 -6.78
N LYS A 299 41.65 14.56 -6.74
CA LYS A 299 42.03 13.22 -7.20
C LYS A 299 41.38 12.11 -6.37
N THR A 300 41.23 12.31 -5.06
CA THR A 300 40.56 11.34 -4.17
C THR A 300 39.05 11.26 -4.43
N ILE A 301 38.40 12.37 -4.80
CA ILE A 301 36.96 12.46 -5.11
C ILE A 301 36.67 12.06 -6.57
N ASP A 302 37.73 11.79 -7.35
CA ASP A 302 37.67 11.45 -8.77
C ASP A 302 36.91 12.51 -9.58
N SER A 303 37.38 13.75 -9.49
CA SER A 303 36.77 14.92 -10.13
C SER A 303 36.80 14.87 -11.66
N GLU A 304 37.78 14.20 -12.25
CA GLU A 304 37.93 14.10 -13.71
C GLU A 304 36.81 13.26 -14.35
N THR A 305 36.37 12.20 -13.67
CA THR A 305 35.25 11.35 -14.15
C THR A 305 33.88 11.92 -13.76
N ALA A 306 33.82 12.97 -12.93
CA ALA A 306 32.56 13.52 -12.43
C ALA A 306 31.53 13.86 -13.53
N PRO A 307 31.91 14.50 -14.67
CA PRO A 307 30.96 14.75 -15.75
C PRO A 307 30.44 13.47 -16.41
N ALA A 308 31.30 12.48 -16.60
CA ALA A 308 30.90 11.18 -17.15
C ALA A 308 29.96 10.43 -16.20
N ARG A 309 30.25 10.43 -14.90
CA ARG A 309 29.40 9.84 -13.86
C ARG A 309 28.02 10.51 -13.81
N ALA A 310 27.99 11.84 -13.82
CA ALA A 310 26.75 12.62 -13.85
C ALA A 310 25.92 12.30 -15.11
N ALA A 311 26.57 12.24 -16.28
CA ALA A 311 25.92 11.91 -17.55
C ALA A 311 25.32 10.50 -17.56
N VAL A 312 25.99 9.51 -16.94
CA VAL A 312 25.49 8.12 -16.83
C VAL A 312 24.26 8.05 -15.92
N ILE A 313 24.28 8.73 -14.77
CA ILE A 313 23.13 8.78 -13.84
C ILE A 313 21.94 9.47 -14.53
N LEU A 314 22.18 10.60 -15.19
CA LEU A 314 21.14 11.32 -15.94
C LEU A 314 20.58 10.48 -17.08
N ALA A 315 21.42 9.81 -17.86
CA ALA A 315 20.96 8.90 -18.92
C ALA A 315 20.11 7.74 -18.35
N GLY A 316 20.52 7.18 -17.21
CA GLY A 316 19.77 6.15 -16.49
C GLY A 316 18.39 6.61 -16.02
N LEU A 317 18.26 7.89 -15.67
CA LEU A 317 16.99 8.53 -15.31
C LEU A 317 16.18 9.06 -16.51
N GLY A 318 16.62 8.74 -17.73
CA GLY A 318 15.91 9.02 -18.98
C GLY A 318 16.29 10.35 -19.66
N PHE A 319 17.32 11.06 -19.19
CA PHE A 319 17.75 12.31 -19.84
C PHE A 319 18.59 12.02 -21.10
N THR A 320 18.13 12.52 -22.26
CA THR A 320 18.93 12.51 -23.49
C THR A 320 20.12 13.46 -23.39
N GLN A 321 21.14 13.29 -24.25
CA GLN A 321 22.29 14.20 -24.27
C GLN A 321 21.90 15.67 -24.49
N GLU A 322 20.87 15.92 -25.31
CA GLU A 322 20.32 17.27 -25.51
C GLU A 322 19.69 17.81 -24.23
N MET A 323 18.90 17.00 -23.54
CA MET A 323 18.24 17.39 -22.28
C MET A 323 19.24 17.65 -21.15
N GLN A 324 20.38 16.98 -21.15
CA GLN A 324 21.44 17.24 -20.17
C GLN A 324 22.05 18.65 -20.33
N GLN A 325 21.94 19.25 -21.51
CA GLN A 325 22.45 20.58 -21.84
C GLN A 325 21.38 21.68 -21.72
N THR A 326 20.09 21.33 -21.58
CA THR A 326 19.04 22.32 -21.38
C THR A 326 19.08 22.94 -19.98
N PRO A 327 18.63 24.20 -19.83
CA PRO A 327 18.43 24.84 -18.53
C PRO A 327 17.35 24.14 -17.68
N THR A 328 17.53 24.07 -16.36
CA THR A 328 16.58 23.40 -15.46
C THR A 328 15.21 24.07 -15.40
N LYS A 329 15.12 25.40 -15.63
CA LYS A 329 13.85 26.13 -15.70
C LYS A 329 12.93 25.73 -16.86
N ASP A 330 13.50 25.18 -17.93
CA ASP A 330 12.75 24.77 -19.14
C ASP A 330 12.18 23.34 -18.99
N LEU A 331 12.54 22.64 -17.92
CA LEU A 331 12.05 21.31 -17.58
C LEU A 331 10.70 21.37 -16.85
N SER A 332 9.84 20.39 -17.13
CA SER A 332 8.63 20.18 -16.33
C SER A 332 8.97 19.74 -14.90
N GLY A 333 8.02 19.87 -13.98
CA GLY A 333 8.23 19.52 -12.57
C GLY A 333 8.72 18.09 -12.34
N GLY A 334 8.14 17.13 -13.07
CA GLY A 334 8.58 15.72 -13.01
C GLY A 334 10.04 15.52 -13.47
N TRP A 335 10.48 16.25 -14.50
CA TRP A 335 11.88 16.23 -14.92
C TRP A 335 12.78 16.91 -13.88
N ARG A 336 12.33 18.01 -13.26
CA ARG A 336 13.05 18.65 -12.14
C ARG A 336 13.18 17.73 -10.92
N MET A 337 12.16 16.95 -10.61
CA MET A 337 12.25 15.91 -9.58
C MET A 337 13.31 14.84 -9.93
N ARG A 338 13.39 14.41 -11.21
CA ARG A 338 14.45 13.49 -11.66
C ARG A 338 15.84 14.10 -11.53
N VAL A 339 16.01 15.41 -11.74
CA VAL A 339 17.29 16.08 -11.45
C VAL A 339 17.60 16.03 -9.96
N ALA A 340 16.61 16.25 -9.07
CA ALA A 340 16.81 16.16 -7.62
C ALA A 340 17.29 14.76 -7.19
N ILE A 341 16.70 13.69 -7.74
CA ILE A 341 17.16 12.31 -7.54
C ILE A 341 18.59 12.14 -8.10
N SER A 342 18.87 12.65 -9.30
CA SER A 342 20.21 12.58 -9.92
C SER A 342 21.28 13.22 -9.04
N CYS A 343 21.00 14.39 -8.45
CA CYS A 343 21.88 15.05 -7.50
C CYS A 343 22.16 14.17 -6.28
N ALA A 344 21.12 13.58 -5.69
CA ALA A 344 21.27 12.75 -4.51
C ALA A 344 22.08 11.47 -4.77
N LEU A 345 21.86 10.84 -5.93
CA LEU A 345 22.64 9.67 -6.36
C LEU A 345 24.09 10.05 -6.69
N PHE A 346 24.34 11.21 -7.30
CA PHE A 346 25.68 11.68 -7.63
C PHE A 346 26.51 12.01 -6.39
N VAL A 347 25.92 12.70 -5.41
CA VAL A 347 26.61 13.11 -4.18
C VAL A 347 26.94 11.93 -3.27
N THR A 348 26.18 10.83 -3.31
CA THR A 348 26.38 9.63 -2.49
C THR A 348 26.49 9.94 -0.98
N PRO A 349 25.44 10.52 -0.35
CA PRO A 349 25.43 10.85 1.09
C PRO A 349 25.60 9.61 1.98
N ASP A 350 26.00 9.78 3.23
CA ASP A 350 26.11 8.68 4.21
C ASP A 350 24.75 8.08 4.57
N ILE A 351 23.72 8.93 4.59
CA ILE A 351 22.32 8.55 4.72
C ILE A 351 21.53 9.22 3.59
N LEU A 352 21.00 8.41 2.69
CA LEU A 352 20.09 8.84 1.63
C LEU A 352 18.64 8.65 2.09
N LEU A 353 17.85 9.73 2.09
CA LEU A 353 16.42 9.70 2.37
C LEU A 353 15.65 9.96 1.07
N LEU A 354 14.83 9.00 0.65
CA LEU A 354 13.97 9.13 -0.53
C LEU A 354 12.50 9.05 -0.09
N ASP A 355 11.73 10.10 -0.35
CA ASP A 355 10.29 10.13 -0.09
C ASP A 355 9.51 9.96 -1.40
N GLU A 356 8.90 8.78 -1.57
CA GLU A 356 8.12 8.39 -2.76
C GLU A 356 8.80 8.68 -4.12
N PRO A 357 10.03 8.15 -4.35
CA PRO A 357 10.80 8.48 -5.55
C PRO A 357 10.17 7.96 -6.85
N THR A 358 9.24 7.00 -6.79
CA THR A 358 8.65 6.32 -7.96
C THR A 358 7.50 7.08 -8.60
N ASN A 359 6.81 7.97 -7.88
CA ASN A 359 5.56 8.62 -8.32
C ASN A 359 5.67 9.47 -9.61
N HIS A 360 6.88 9.89 -9.97
CA HIS A 360 7.14 10.72 -11.15
C HIS A 360 8.07 10.06 -12.17
N LEU A 361 8.34 8.76 -11.98
CA LEU A 361 9.20 7.97 -12.83
C LEU A 361 8.36 7.06 -13.71
N ASP A 362 8.77 6.94 -14.96
CA ASP A 362 8.22 5.94 -15.86
C ASP A 362 8.87 4.59 -15.61
N PHE A 363 8.23 3.53 -16.09
CA PHE A 363 8.61 2.15 -15.77
C PHE A 363 10.10 1.83 -16.01
N PRO A 364 10.75 2.19 -17.14
CA PRO A 364 12.18 1.91 -17.34
C PRO A 364 13.07 2.63 -16.33
N THR A 365 12.69 3.86 -15.98
CA THR A 365 13.44 4.68 -15.03
C THR A 365 13.33 4.13 -13.61
N VAL A 366 12.15 3.63 -13.22
CA VAL A 366 11.97 2.91 -11.95
C VAL A 366 12.85 1.67 -11.90
N LEU A 367 12.85 0.86 -12.96
CA LEU A 367 13.68 -0.37 -13.02
C LEU A 367 15.18 -0.07 -12.98
N TRP A 368 15.62 1.01 -13.63
CA TRP A 368 17.01 1.46 -13.54
C TRP A 368 17.36 1.91 -12.12
N LEU A 369 16.49 2.72 -11.50
CA LEU A 369 16.68 3.21 -10.14
C LEU A 369 16.71 2.05 -9.13
N GLU A 370 15.83 1.06 -9.29
CA GLU A 370 15.80 -0.16 -8.48
C GLU A 370 17.16 -0.87 -8.52
N LYS A 371 17.68 -1.14 -9.72
CA LYS A 371 18.99 -1.78 -9.90
C LYS A 371 20.15 -0.94 -9.37
N TYR A 372 20.07 0.38 -9.53
CA TYR A 372 21.08 1.29 -8.98
C TYR A 372 21.08 1.25 -7.44
N LEU A 373 19.90 1.31 -6.81
CA LEU A 373 19.76 1.28 -5.36
C LEU A 373 20.06 -0.10 -4.76
N GLN A 374 19.87 -1.19 -5.51
CA GLN A 374 20.36 -2.52 -5.14
C GLN A 374 21.89 -2.57 -4.97
N GLY A 375 22.63 -1.82 -5.79
CA GLY A 375 24.09 -1.66 -5.68
C GLY A 375 24.55 -0.59 -4.68
N TYR A 376 23.64 0.16 -4.06
CA TYR A 376 23.99 1.24 -3.14
C TYR A 376 24.58 0.69 -1.83
N GLU A 377 25.81 1.09 -1.50
CA GLU A 377 26.57 0.54 -0.35
C GLU A 377 26.31 1.29 0.97
N LYS A 378 25.79 2.51 0.89
CA LYS A 378 25.54 3.37 2.06
C LYS A 378 24.12 3.16 2.61
N THR A 379 23.80 3.84 3.70
CA THR A 379 22.49 3.69 4.34
C THR A 379 21.41 4.37 3.52
N LEU A 380 20.31 3.64 3.25
CA LEU A 380 19.14 4.15 2.54
C LEU A 380 17.93 4.06 3.47
N LEU A 381 17.16 5.14 3.58
CA LEU A 381 15.81 5.14 4.14
C LEU A 381 14.83 5.53 3.03
N LEU A 382 13.99 4.59 2.63
CA LEU A 382 13.08 4.70 1.51
C LEU A 382 11.64 4.68 2.01
N VAL A 383 10.87 5.71 1.68
CA VAL A 383 9.41 5.69 1.75
C VAL A 383 8.91 5.42 0.34
N SER A 384 8.12 4.37 0.17
CA SER A 384 7.48 4.07 -1.11
C SER A 384 6.18 3.30 -0.89
N HIS A 385 5.20 3.55 -1.75
CA HIS A 385 3.99 2.75 -1.86
C HIS A 385 4.09 1.65 -2.95
N ASP A 386 5.23 1.51 -3.63
CA ASP A 386 5.46 0.43 -4.60
C ASP A 386 6.03 -0.82 -3.92
N ARG A 387 5.21 -1.88 -3.84
CA ARG A 387 5.57 -3.16 -3.21
C ARG A 387 6.75 -3.83 -3.88
N LYS A 388 6.81 -3.84 -5.22
CA LYS A 388 7.88 -4.54 -5.96
C LYS A 388 9.20 -3.78 -5.79
N PHE A 389 9.15 -2.46 -5.90
CA PHE A 389 10.31 -1.62 -5.67
C PHE A 389 10.86 -1.77 -4.25
N LEU A 390 9.98 -1.74 -3.24
CA LEU A 390 10.37 -2.01 -1.85
C LEU A 390 11.02 -3.39 -1.72
N ASN A 391 10.35 -4.44 -2.20
CA ASN A 391 10.82 -5.83 -2.05
C ASN A 391 12.21 -6.06 -2.68
N SER A 392 12.48 -5.39 -3.80
CA SER A 392 13.75 -5.50 -4.52
C SER A 392 14.90 -4.72 -3.90
N VAL A 393 14.63 -3.62 -3.19
CA VAL A 393 15.68 -2.68 -2.74
C VAL A 393 15.99 -2.81 -1.25
N ILE A 394 14.98 -3.05 -0.40
CA ILE A 394 15.14 -2.96 1.06
C ILE A 394 15.69 -4.26 1.66
N THR A 395 16.38 -4.13 2.79
CA THR A 395 16.85 -5.26 3.61
C THR A 395 16.09 -5.41 4.91
N ASP A 396 15.46 -4.32 5.36
CA ASP A 396 14.77 -4.21 6.64
C ASP A 396 13.55 -3.28 6.48
N VAL A 397 12.47 -3.57 7.19
CA VAL A 397 11.25 -2.75 7.20
C VAL A 397 11.11 -2.06 8.55
N ILE A 398 10.91 -0.74 8.51
CA ILE A 398 10.50 0.08 9.65
C ILE A 398 9.00 0.34 9.50
N HIS A 399 8.20 -0.35 10.31
CA HIS A 399 6.76 -0.14 10.35
C HIS A 399 6.41 0.94 11.38
N PHE A 400 5.93 2.07 10.88
CA PHE A 400 5.48 3.22 11.63
C PHE A 400 3.96 3.13 11.84
N ALA A 401 3.57 2.58 12.99
CA ALA A 401 2.17 2.46 13.40
C ALA A 401 2.00 2.71 14.89
N TYR A 402 0.80 3.15 15.27
CA TYR A 402 0.42 3.41 16.67
C TYR A 402 1.42 4.30 17.43
N LYS A 403 2.01 5.30 16.74
CA LYS A 403 3.02 6.22 17.27
C LYS A 403 4.33 5.56 17.69
N THR A 404 4.58 4.35 17.21
CA THR A 404 5.80 3.56 17.48
C THR A 404 6.48 3.15 16.18
N LEU A 405 7.78 2.86 16.27
CA LEU A 405 8.57 2.29 15.18
C LEU A 405 8.89 0.84 15.52
N THR A 406 8.44 -0.09 14.68
CA THR A 406 8.72 -1.53 14.82
C THR A 406 9.57 -2.01 13.66
N TYR A 407 10.60 -2.81 13.95
CA TYR A 407 11.58 -3.25 12.97
C TYR A 407 11.36 -4.72 12.61
N TYR A 408 11.36 -5.00 11.32
CA TYR A 408 11.28 -6.33 10.76
C TYR A 408 12.48 -6.54 9.84
N LYS A 409 13.12 -7.71 9.97
CA LYS A 409 14.21 -8.09 9.08
C LYS A 409 13.66 -8.80 7.86
N GLY A 410 14.22 -8.50 6.69
CA GLY A 410 13.78 -9.08 5.42
C GLY A 410 13.13 -8.04 4.52
N ASP A 411 12.62 -8.55 3.40
CA ASP A 411 11.93 -7.78 2.38
C ASP A 411 10.47 -7.45 2.79
N TYR A 412 9.77 -6.75 1.90
CA TYR A 412 8.39 -6.32 2.15
C TYR A 412 7.43 -7.52 2.29
N GLU A 413 7.58 -8.54 1.45
CA GLU A 413 6.72 -9.72 1.46
C GLU A 413 6.87 -10.54 2.75
N THR A 414 8.11 -10.70 3.24
CA THR A 414 8.38 -11.35 4.52
C THR A 414 7.74 -10.57 5.67
N PHE A 415 7.84 -9.24 5.65
CA PHE A 415 7.17 -8.38 6.63
C PHE A 415 5.65 -8.58 6.65
N GLU A 416 5.00 -8.59 5.48
CA GLU A 416 3.55 -8.75 5.37
C GLU A 416 3.09 -10.09 5.96
N LYS A 417 3.79 -11.19 5.64
CA LYS A 417 3.52 -12.52 6.18
C LYS A 417 3.70 -12.59 7.69
N VAL A 418 4.87 -12.15 8.19
CA VAL A 418 5.20 -12.20 9.62
C VAL A 418 4.24 -11.34 10.44
N ARG A 419 3.88 -10.16 9.94
CA ARG A 419 2.93 -9.27 10.62
C ARG A 419 1.53 -9.89 10.65
N ALA A 420 1.04 -10.41 9.53
CA ALA A 420 -0.28 -11.05 9.46
C ALA A 420 -0.38 -12.23 10.45
N GLU A 421 0.66 -13.03 10.56
CA GLU A 421 0.73 -14.13 11.52
C GLU A 421 0.77 -13.66 12.97
N GLN A 422 1.61 -12.66 13.28
CA GLN A 422 1.66 -12.04 14.62
C GLN A 422 0.29 -11.48 15.02
N LEU A 423 -0.40 -10.83 14.09
CA LEU A 423 -1.73 -10.27 14.32
C LEU A 423 -2.76 -11.38 14.55
N ARG A 424 -2.74 -12.45 13.74
CA ARG A 424 -3.60 -13.63 13.90
C ARG A 424 -3.41 -14.28 15.27
N CYS A 425 -2.16 -14.47 15.70
CA CYS A 425 -1.84 -15.05 17.00
C CYS A 425 -2.28 -14.13 18.15
N ALA A 426 -2.09 -12.82 18.01
CA ALA A 426 -2.55 -11.84 19.00
C ALA A 426 -4.08 -11.84 19.14
N TRP A 427 -4.82 -11.92 18.03
CA TRP A 427 -6.28 -12.02 18.00
C TRP A 427 -6.79 -13.28 18.69
N LYS A 428 -6.25 -14.45 18.36
CA LYS A 428 -6.60 -15.71 19.01
C LYS A 428 -6.35 -15.65 20.53
N ALA A 429 -5.20 -15.13 20.94
CA ALA A 429 -4.87 -14.97 22.36
C ALA A 429 -5.84 -14.02 23.09
N TYR A 430 -6.22 -12.92 22.43
CA TYR A 430 -7.20 -11.97 22.95
C TYR A 430 -8.60 -12.60 23.07
N GLN A 431 -9.09 -13.28 22.04
CA GLN A 431 -10.39 -13.97 22.04
C GLN A 431 -10.47 -15.02 23.16
N LEU A 432 -9.47 -15.89 23.28
CA LEU A 432 -9.41 -16.89 24.35
C LEU A 432 -9.40 -16.26 25.75
N GLN A 433 -8.78 -15.09 25.90
CA GLN A 433 -8.82 -14.36 27.17
C GLN A 433 -10.21 -13.77 27.43
N GLN A 434 -10.85 -13.17 26.43
CA GLN A 434 -12.20 -12.61 26.55
C GLN A 434 -13.23 -13.70 26.88
N GLU A 435 -13.17 -14.85 26.22
CA GLU A 435 -14.03 -16.01 26.53
C GLU A 435 -13.84 -16.48 27.98
N LYS A 436 -12.59 -16.58 28.45
CA LYS A 436 -12.30 -16.92 29.86
C LYS A 436 -12.86 -15.88 30.82
N ILE A 437 -12.77 -14.60 30.49
CA ILE A 437 -13.34 -13.50 31.28
C ILE A 437 -14.87 -13.61 31.30
N ILE A 438 -15.52 -13.82 30.15
CA ILE A 438 -16.97 -13.95 30.02
C ILE A 438 -17.45 -15.17 30.81
N HIS A 439 -16.86 -16.35 30.60
CA HIS A 439 -17.25 -17.58 31.28
C HIS A 439 -17.04 -17.49 32.80
N SER A 440 -15.93 -16.91 33.25
CA SER A 440 -15.67 -16.70 34.68
C SER A 440 -16.67 -15.71 35.29
N THR A 441 -17.00 -14.64 34.57
CA THR A 441 -17.98 -13.63 35.00
C THR A 441 -19.39 -14.20 35.07
N GLN A 442 -19.81 -14.99 34.07
CA GLN A 442 -21.10 -15.69 34.07
C GLN A 442 -21.20 -16.69 35.24
N PHE A 443 -20.12 -17.44 35.51
CA PHE A 443 -20.07 -18.33 36.67
C PHE A 443 -20.18 -17.57 38.00
N ILE A 444 -19.44 -16.46 38.14
CA ILE A 444 -19.52 -15.58 39.31
C ILE A 444 -20.95 -15.07 39.49
N ASN A 445 -21.59 -14.57 38.44
CA ASN A 445 -22.94 -14.03 38.49
C ASN A 445 -24.00 -15.09 38.84
N LYS A 446 -23.91 -16.28 38.23
CA LYS A 446 -24.85 -17.39 38.48
C LYS A 446 -24.72 -17.95 39.91
N PHE A 447 -23.50 -18.05 40.44
CA PHE A 447 -23.25 -18.73 41.72
C PHE A 447 -22.93 -17.80 42.90
N ARG A 448 -23.06 -16.47 42.72
CA ARG A 448 -22.76 -15.45 43.75
C ARG A 448 -23.52 -15.64 45.06
N ALA A 449 -24.78 -16.10 44.97
CA ALA A 449 -25.67 -16.28 46.12
C ALA A 449 -25.59 -17.68 46.76
N ASN A 450 -24.87 -18.63 46.14
CA ASN A 450 -24.81 -20.02 46.61
C ASN A 450 -23.67 -20.23 47.62
N LYS A 451 -24.02 -20.42 48.90
CA LYS A 451 -23.06 -20.60 50.02
C LYS A 451 -22.08 -21.76 49.82
N LYS A 452 -22.44 -22.83 49.11
CA LYS A 452 -21.55 -24.00 48.90
C LYS A 452 -20.42 -23.74 47.90
N LEU A 453 -20.63 -22.84 46.94
CA LEU A 453 -19.67 -22.52 45.86
C LEU A 453 -18.93 -21.21 46.09
N ALA A 454 -19.13 -20.56 47.25
CA ALA A 454 -18.55 -19.26 47.58
C ALA A 454 -17.01 -19.24 47.49
N SER A 455 -16.33 -20.33 47.91
CA SER A 455 -14.87 -20.45 47.80
C SER A 455 -14.39 -20.44 46.33
N MET A 456 -15.11 -21.15 45.44
CA MET A 456 -14.78 -21.24 44.01
C MET A 456 -15.04 -19.91 43.29
N VAL A 457 -16.13 -19.21 43.65
CA VAL A 457 -16.43 -17.85 43.17
C VAL A 457 -15.35 -16.86 43.60
N GLN A 458 -14.93 -16.89 44.87
CA GLN A 458 -13.85 -16.05 45.39
C GLN A 458 -12.50 -16.32 44.71
N SER A 459 -12.20 -17.59 44.39
CA SER A 459 -11.00 -17.96 43.64
C SER A 459 -11.00 -17.36 42.23
N ARG A 460 -12.11 -17.47 41.49
CA ARG A 460 -12.24 -16.90 40.14
C ARG A 460 -12.22 -15.36 40.13
N ILE A 461 -12.78 -14.71 41.14
CA ILE A 461 -12.68 -13.25 41.31
C ILE A 461 -11.21 -12.84 41.45
N LYS A 462 -10.45 -13.50 42.33
CA LYS A 462 -9.01 -13.22 42.51
C LYS A 462 -8.19 -13.54 41.26
N GLU A 463 -8.57 -14.56 40.50
CA GLU A 463 -7.92 -14.91 39.24
C GLU A 463 -8.13 -13.81 38.20
N LEU A 464 -9.35 -13.31 38.05
CA LEU A 464 -9.67 -12.19 37.16
C LEU A 464 -8.97 -10.89 37.58
N GLU A 465 -8.87 -10.60 38.89
CA GLU A 465 -8.16 -9.43 39.40
C GLU A 465 -6.65 -9.47 39.15
N LYS A 466 -6.05 -10.68 39.20
CA LYS A 466 -4.61 -10.88 38.95
C LYS A 466 -4.26 -11.05 37.48
N MET A 467 -5.25 -11.28 36.62
CA MET A 467 -5.05 -11.46 35.19
C MET A 467 -4.64 -10.14 34.53
N VAL A 468 -3.51 -10.13 33.81
CA VAL A 468 -3.12 -9.00 32.97
C VAL A 468 -4.03 -8.99 31.75
N LYS A 469 -4.90 -7.98 31.65
CA LYS A 469 -5.77 -7.80 30.47
C LYS A 469 -4.90 -7.51 29.25
N LEU A 470 -5.04 -8.33 28.22
CA LEU A 470 -4.48 -8.05 26.91
C LEU A 470 -5.25 -6.90 26.29
N GLU A 471 -4.51 -5.99 25.66
CA GLU A 471 -5.12 -4.96 24.84
C GLU A 471 -5.71 -5.61 23.59
N LYS A 472 -6.85 -5.10 23.12
CA LYS A 472 -7.46 -5.55 21.87
C LYS A 472 -6.45 -5.32 20.75
N PRO A 473 -6.00 -6.36 20.04
CA PRO A 473 -5.14 -6.18 18.88
C PRO A 473 -5.84 -5.26 17.88
N PRO A 474 -5.08 -4.38 17.20
CA PRO A 474 -5.69 -3.51 16.21
C PRO A 474 -6.33 -4.35 15.09
N GLU A 475 -7.46 -3.88 14.58
CA GLU A 475 -8.00 -4.41 13.33
C GLU A 475 -7.24 -3.71 12.20
N ASP A 476 -6.61 -4.49 11.31
CA ASP A 476 -6.18 -3.95 10.03
C ASP A 476 -7.47 -3.57 9.28
N PHE A 477 -7.83 -2.29 9.33
CA PHE A 477 -9.02 -1.79 8.67
C PHE A 477 -8.77 -1.83 7.17
N LYS A 478 -9.07 -2.98 6.54
CA LYS A 478 -9.08 -3.08 5.09
C LYS A 478 -10.22 -2.24 4.58
N PHE A 479 -9.84 -1.10 4.02
CA PHE A 479 -10.79 -0.20 3.40
C PHE A 479 -11.36 -0.87 2.15
N ARG A 480 -12.68 -1.06 2.10
CA ARG A 480 -13.36 -1.60 0.92
C ARG A 480 -13.99 -0.46 0.13
N PHE A 481 -13.47 -0.21 -1.06
CA PHE A 481 -14.20 0.62 -2.04
C PHE A 481 -15.41 -0.17 -2.52
N ARG A 482 -16.51 0.52 -2.84
CA ARG A 482 -17.62 -0.08 -3.57
C ARG A 482 -17.98 0.81 -4.74
N PHE A 483 -17.64 0.33 -5.94
CA PHE A 483 -18.08 1.00 -7.16
C PHE A 483 -19.47 0.48 -7.53
N PRO A 484 -20.45 1.36 -7.72
CA PRO A 484 -21.78 0.94 -8.09
C PRO A 484 -21.77 0.49 -9.56
N ASN A 485 -22.49 -0.59 -9.85
CA ASN A 485 -22.58 -1.11 -11.22
C ASN A 485 -23.41 -0.17 -12.10
N PRO A 486 -23.05 -0.02 -13.38
CA PRO A 486 -23.82 0.75 -14.35
C PRO A 486 -25.11 0.02 -14.75
N ASP A 487 -26.05 0.79 -15.27
CA ASP A 487 -27.22 0.25 -15.97
C ASP A 487 -26.81 -0.46 -17.28
N PRO A 488 -27.59 -1.43 -17.76
CA PRO A 488 -27.28 -2.13 -19.01
C PRO A 488 -27.37 -1.20 -20.23
N LEU A 489 -26.37 -1.29 -21.12
CA LEU A 489 -26.37 -0.58 -22.40
C LEU A 489 -26.99 -1.43 -23.51
N SER A 490 -27.70 -0.76 -24.43
CA SER A 490 -28.25 -1.39 -25.64
C SER A 490 -27.15 -1.91 -26.59
N LYS A 491 -26.01 -1.22 -26.64
CA LYS A 491 -24.80 -1.63 -27.34
C LYS A 491 -23.63 -1.64 -26.35
N PRO A 492 -22.86 -2.75 -26.25
CA PRO A 492 -21.78 -2.86 -25.28
C PRO A 492 -20.55 -2.00 -25.64
N GLN A 493 -20.45 -1.51 -26.88
CA GLN A 493 -19.35 -0.65 -27.30
C GLN A 493 -19.54 0.77 -26.76
N ILE A 494 -18.50 1.30 -26.10
CA ILE A 494 -18.48 2.62 -25.48
C ILE A 494 -17.72 3.60 -26.36
N PHE A 495 -16.52 3.22 -26.80
CA PHE A 495 -15.68 4.01 -27.70
C PHE A 495 -15.30 3.19 -28.93
N ASP A 496 -15.27 3.86 -30.07
CA ASP A 496 -14.74 3.34 -31.33
C ASP A 496 -13.84 4.40 -31.97
N VAL A 497 -12.59 4.06 -32.20
CA VAL A 497 -11.58 4.95 -32.76
C VAL A 497 -11.09 4.35 -34.06
N THR A 498 -11.26 5.08 -35.15
CA THR A 498 -10.90 4.63 -36.51
C THR A 498 -9.96 5.61 -37.18
N ASP A 499 -8.81 5.11 -37.65
CA ASP A 499 -7.77 5.84 -38.40
C ASP A 499 -7.34 7.17 -37.76
N LEU A 500 -7.30 7.20 -36.42
CA LEU A 500 -7.00 8.40 -35.65
C LEU A 500 -5.55 8.85 -35.89
N THR A 501 -5.40 10.10 -36.31
CA THR A 501 -4.11 10.80 -36.42
C THR A 501 -4.20 12.16 -35.72
N PHE A 502 -3.21 12.47 -34.90
CA PHE A 502 -3.19 13.71 -34.10
C PHE A 502 -1.76 14.18 -33.80
N GLY A 503 -1.58 15.50 -33.68
CA GLY A 503 -0.39 16.15 -33.14
C GLY A 503 -0.72 17.56 -32.64
N TYR A 504 0.11 18.13 -31.76
CA TYR A 504 -0.13 19.48 -31.23
C TYR A 504 0.27 20.59 -32.20
N ASN A 505 1.35 20.39 -32.97
CA ASN A 505 1.80 21.32 -33.98
C ASN A 505 1.93 20.59 -35.33
N LYS A 506 1.33 21.12 -36.38
CA LYS A 506 1.42 20.60 -37.75
C LYS A 506 2.84 20.65 -38.32
N ASP A 507 3.70 21.51 -37.78
CA ASP A 507 5.11 21.63 -38.18
C ASP A 507 5.99 20.53 -37.56
N LYS A 508 5.47 19.80 -36.56
CA LYS A 508 6.13 18.66 -35.92
C LYS A 508 5.48 17.35 -36.40
N PRO A 509 6.21 16.23 -36.35
CA PRO A 509 5.61 14.94 -36.66
C PRO A 509 4.39 14.66 -35.76
N PRO A 510 3.37 13.96 -36.28
CA PRO A 510 2.18 13.64 -35.49
C PRO A 510 2.55 12.80 -34.28
N LEU A 511 1.85 13.02 -33.17
CA LEU A 511 1.98 12.25 -31.95
C LEU A 511 1.42 10.84 -32.14
N PHE A 512 0.30 10.72 -32.85
CA PHE A 512 -0.37 9.47 -33.19
C PHE A 512 -0.65 9.40 -34.68
N LYS A 513 -0.47 8.23 -35.29
CA LYS A 513 -0.76 7.98 -36.70
C LYS A 513 -1.47 6.65 -36.89
N ASN A 514 -2.62 6.68 -37.57
CA ASN A 514 -3.47 5.53 -37.93
C ASN A 514 -3.76 4.61 -36.72
N VAL A 515 -4.30 5.19 -35.66
CA VAL A 515 -4.67 4.45 -34.45
C VAL A 515 -6.09 3.92 -34.58
N ASN A 516 -6.26 2.61 -34.35
CA ASN A 516 -7.55 1.92 -34.32
C ASN A 516 -7.72 1.24 -32.96
N LEU A 517 -8.73 1.62 -32.20
CA LEU A 517 -8.97 1.14 -30.83
C LEU A 517 -10.47 1.05 -30.56
N SER A 518 -10.90 0.05 -29.79
CA SER A 518 -12.28 -0.05 -29.32
C SER A 518 -12.31 -0.27 -27.81
N VAL A 519 -13.33 0.26 -27.15
CA VAL A 519 -13.58 0.03 -25.72
C VAL A 519 -14.99 -0.50 -25.57
N HIS A 520 -15.12 -1.66 -24.93
CA HIS A 520 -16.37 -2.33 -24.62
C HIS A 520 -16.66 -2.25 -23.11
N LEU A 521 -17.90 -2.52 -22.71
CA LEU A 521 -18.36 -2.44 -21.31
C LEU A 521 -17.58 -3.35 -20.35
N ASP A 522 -17.04 -4.48 -20.84
CA ASP A 522 -16.25 -5.44 -20.07
C ASP A 522 -14.73 -5.18 -20.14
N SER A 523 -14.30 -4.17 -20.91
CA SER A 523 -12.88 -3.90 -21.14
C SER A 523 -12.17 -3.47 -19.86
N ARG A 524 -10.95 -3.99 -19.67
CA ARG A 524 -10.02 -3.65 -18.58
C ARG A 524 -8.67 -3.30 -19.20
N ILE A 525 -8.50 -2.03 -19.52
CA ILE A 525 -7.40 -1.55 -20.37
C ILE A 525 -6.38 -0.78 -19.52
N GLY A 526 -5.11 -1.13 -19.64
CA GLY A 526 -3.97 -0.43 -19.05
C GLY A 526 -3.13 0.28 -20.10
N CYS A 527 -3.05 1.59 -20.05
CA CYS A 527 -2.27 2.42 -20.96
C CYS A 527 -0.82 2.59 -20.45
N LEU A 528 0.14 2.12 -21.25
CA LEU A 528 1.57 2.15 -20.99
C LEU A 528 2.30 3.07 -21.98
N GLY A 529 3.41 3.66 -21.56
CA GLY A 529 4.24 4.52 -22.40
C GLY A 529 5.11 5.47 -21.58
N ALA A 530 6.19 5.97 -22.18
CA ALA A 530 7.10 6.93 -21.54
C ALA A 530 6.37 8.22 -21.09
N ASN A 531 6.98 8.95 -20.16
CA ASN A 531 6.48 10.27 -19.78
C ASN A 531 6.55 11.22 -20.99
N GLY A 532 5.42 11.86 -21.31
CA GLY A 532 5.30 12.67 -22.52
C GLY A 532 5.01 11.90 -23.81
N ALA A 533 4.80 10.58 -23.77
CA ALA A 533 4.43 9.78 -24.95
C ALA A 533 3.01 10.09 -25.49
N GLY A 534 2.19 10.81 -24.73
CA GLY A 534 0.84 11.23 -25.13
C GLY A 534 -0.31 10.49 -24.46
N LYS A 535 -0.10 9.74 -23.37
CA LYS A 535 -1.15 8.96 -22.67
C LYS A 535 -2.36 9.82 -22.29
N SER A 536 -2.14 10.96 -21.62
CA SER A 536 -3.22 11.90 -21.27
C SER A 536 -3.83 12.59 -22.51
N THR A 537 -3.05 12.74 -23.59
CA THR A 537 -3.57 13.22 -24.88
C THR A 537 -4.52 12.21 -25.51
N LEU A 538 -4.21 10.91 -25.45
CA LEU A 538 -5.11 9.84 -25.89
C LEU A 538 -6.42 9.85 -25.10
N ILE A 539 -6.35 9.99 -23.77
CA ILE A 539 -7.56 10.14 -22.94
C ILE A 539 -8.35 11.38 -23.36
N SER A 540 -7.67 12.51 -23.60
CA SER A 540 -8.33 13.76 -24.00
C SER A 540 -9.03 13.64 -25.36
N LEU A 541 -8.46 12.87 -26.29
CA LEU A 541 -9.09 12.54 -27.57
C LEU A 541 -10.32 11.64 -27.37
N LEU A 542 -10.24 10.58 -26.55
CA LEU A 542 -11.37 9.70 -26.24
C LEU A 542 -12.54 10.46 -25.58
N LEU A 543 -12.23 11.43 -24.72
CA LEU A 543 -13.22 12.27 -24.05
C LEU A 543 -13.75 13.41 -24.92
N ASN A 544 -13.34 13.50 -26.20
CA ASN A 544 -13.67 14.59 -27.14
C ASN A 544 -13.32 16.00 -26.61
N LYS A 545 -12.27 16.12 -25.79
CA LYS A 545 -11.74 17.42 -25.33
C LYS A 545 -10.86 18.09 -26.38
N ILE A 546 -10.28 17.29 -27.27
CA ILE A 546 -9.40 17.73 -28.35
C ILE A 546 -9.88 17.04 -29.63
N GLU A 547 -9.86 17.74 -30.75
CA GLU A 547 -10.22 17.19 -32.04
C GLU A 547 -9.02 16.52 -32.73
N PRO A 548 -9.22 15.36 -33.39
CA PRO A 548 -8.17 14.72 -34.17
C PRO A 548 -7.87 15.52 -35.46
N TRP A 549 -6.67 15.36 -36.01
CA TRP A 549 -6.37 15.91 -37.35
C TRP A 549 -7.10 15.14 -38.45
N SER A 550 -7.20 13.82 -38.28
CA SER A 550 -7.97 12.93 -39.15
C SER A 550 -8.40 11.67 -38.37
N GLY A 551 -9.38 10.95 -38.92
CA GLY A 551 -10.00 9.79 -38.27
C GLY A 551 -11.27 10.16 -37.51
N LEU A 552 -11.92 9.15 -36.94
CA LEU A 552 -13.19 9.29 -36.21
C LEU A 552 -13.03 8.73 -34.80
N VAL A 553 -13.52 9.48 -33.80
CA VAL A 553 -13.69 9.01 -32.43
C VAL A 553 -15.20 9.01 -32.13
N ALA A 554 -15.83 7.85 -32.22
CA ALA A 554 -17.24 7.67 -31.91
C ALA A 554 -17.42 7.24 -30.46
N ARG A 555 -18.39 7.85 -29.79
CA ARG A 555 -18.81 7.50 -28.42
C ARG A 555 -20.27 7.10 -28.42
N ASN A 556 -20.61 6.07 -27.65
CA ASN A 556 -21.99 5.72 -27.40
C ASN A 556 -22.68 6.82 -26.56
N GLY A 557 -23.72 7.45 -27.12
CA GLY A 557 -24.44 8.55 -26.49
C GLY A 557 -25.18 8.18 -25.20
N GLN A 558 -25.48 6.89 -24.98
CA GLN A 558 -26.06 6.39 -23.72
C GLN A 558 -25.01 6.15 -22.63
N ALA A 559 -23.73 5.99 -23.01
CA ALA A 559 -22.69 5.65 -22.07
C ALA A 559 -22.23 6.87 -21.27
N ILE A 560 -22.36 6.77 -19.94
CA ILE A 560 -21.81 7.72 -18.98
C ILE A 560 -20.34 7.35 -18.75
N VAL A 561 -19.44 8.33 -18.90
CA VAL A 561 -18.00 8.12 -18.72
C VAL A 561 -17.53 9.00 -17.57
N GLY A 562 -16.96 8.38 -16.54
CA GLY A 562 -16.28 9.07 -15.46
C GLY A 562 -14.81 9.25 -15.79
N TYR A 563 -14.28 10.47 -15.66
CA TYR A 563 -12.85 10.74 -15.78
C TYR A 563 -12.25 11.17 -14.43
N PHE A 564 -11.29 10.40 -13.94
CA PHE A 564 -10.46 10.71 -12.79
C PHE A 564 -9.12 11.26 -13.29
N ALA A 565 -8.97 12.58 -13.25
CA ALA A 565 -7.76 13.27 -13.67
C ALA A 565 -6.68 13.25 -12.58
N GLN A 566 -5.41 13.42 -12.98
CA GLN A 566 -4.29 13.55 -12.03
C GLN A 566 -4.48 14.74 -11.06
N HIS A 567 -5.05 15.86 -11.52
CA HIS A 567 -5.37 17.05 -10.71
C HIS A 567 -6.85 17.09 -10.25
N HIS A 568 -7.46 15.93 -9.96
CA HIS A 568 -8.87 15.87 -9.54
C HIS A 568 -9.16 16.61 -8.22
N THR A 569 -8.15 16.83 -7.38
CA THR A 569 -8.28 17.57 -6.12
C THR A 569 -8.63 19.04 -6.35
N ASP A 570 -8.30 19.59 -7.51
CA ASP A 570 -8.57 20.99 -7.85
C ASP A 570 -10.05 21.23 -8.19
N ILE A 571 -10.79 20.15 -8.50
CA ILE A 571 -12.25 20.18 -8.68
C ILE A 571 -12.95 20.30 -7.30
N LEU A 572 -12.27 19.89 -6.23
CA LEU A 572 -12.83 19.93 -4.88
C LEU A 572 -12.77 21.34 -4.31
N ASP A 573 -13.93 21.87 -3.92
CA ASP A 573 -14.03 23.17 -3.27
C ASP A 573 -13.47 23.09 -1.84
N ALA A 574 -12.27 23.64 -1.64
CA ALA A 574 -11.50 23.53 -0.41
C ALA A 574 -12.22 24.06 0.84
N ASP A 575 -13.16 24.99 0.67
CA ASP A 575 -13.91 25.62 1.77
C ASP A 575 -15.26 24.96 2.07
N LYS A 576 -15.59 23.86 1.37
CA LYS A 576 -16.80 23.06 1.65
C LYS A 576 -16.48 21.80 2.44
N THR A 577 -17.52 21.21 3.04
CA THR A 577 -17.43 19.85 3.59
C THR A 577 -17.82 18.81 2.52
N PRO A 578 -17.36 17.54 2.63
CA PRO A 578 -17.78 16.48 1.71
C PRO A 578 -19.29 16.35 1.54
N LEU A 579 -20.05 16.51 2.64
CA LEU A 579 -21.51 16.47 2.62
C LEU A 579 -22.10 17.64 1.83
N THR A 580 -21.65 18.85 2.12
CA THR A 580 -22.13 20.06 1.45
C THR A 580 -21.83 20.00 -0.04
N MET A 581 -20.64 19.56 -0.42
CA MET A 581 -20.25 19.47 -1.83
C MET A 581 -21.13 18.48 -2.62
N LEU A 582 -21.40 17.28 -2.07
CA LEU A 582 -22.31 16.32 -2.71
C LEU A 582 -23.75 16.84 -2.76
N LYS A 583 -24.22 17.51 -1.71
CA LYS A 583 -25.58 18.07 -1.67
C LYS A 583 -25.77 19.22 -2.67
N ASP A 584 -24.75 20.04 -2.87
CA ASP A 584 -24.76 21.13 -3.84
C ASP A 584 -24.77 20.60 -5.29
N LEU A 585 -23.98 19.55 -5.56
CA LEU A 585 -23.90 18.91 -6.88
C LEU A 585 -25.13 18.05 -7.19
N PHE A 586 -25.76 17.47 -6.16
CA PHE A 586 -26.93 16.61 -6.29
C PHE A 586 -28.04 17.04 -5.30
N PRO A 587 -28.73 18.18 -5.55
CA PRO A 587 -29.73 18.72 -4.63
C PRO A 587 -30.90 17.78 -4.34
N THR A 588 -31.24 16.91 -5.29
CA THR A 588 -32.32 15.92 -5.19
C THR A 588 -31.99 14.74 -4.28
N ALA A 589 -30.72 14.50 -3.99
CA ALA A 589 -30.28 13.38 -3.16
C ALA A 589 -30.67 13.59 -1.70
N THR A 590 -31.10 12.53 -1.03
CA THR A 590 -31.35 12.57 0.42
C THR A 590 -30.02 12.63 1.18
N GLN A 591 -30.03 13.13 2.41
CA GLN A 591 -28.82 13.14 3.24
C GLN A 591 -28.32 11.72 3.50
N GLU A 592 -29.22 10.76 3.70
CA GLU A 592 -28.89 9.35 3.94
C GLU A 592 -28.16 8.72 2.74
N GLU A 593 -28.61 8.98 1.52
CA GLU A 593 -27.93 8.53 0.29
C GLU A 593 -26.52 9.12 0.19
N ILE A 594 -26.36 10.41 0.48
CA ILE A 594 -25.05 11.07 0.47
C ILE A 594 -24.12 10.46 1.52
N TYR A 595 -24.60 10.23 2.74
CA TYR A 595 -23.83 9.57 3.79
C TYR A 595 -23.46 8.15 3.42
N SER A 596 -24.41 7.40 2.85
CA SER A 596 -24.18 6.05 2.37
C SER A 596 -23.08 6.04 1.31
N GLN A 597 -23.16 6.93 0.31
CA GLN A 597 -22.12 7.06 -0.71
C GLN A 597 -20.76 7.37 -0.07
N LEU A 598 -20.64 8.41 0.75
CA LEU A 598 -19.37 8.75 1.40
C LEU A 598 -18.82 7.61 2.27
N SER A 599 -19.70 6.85 2.93
CA SER A 599 -19.34 5.70 3.76
C SER A 599 -18.74 4.54 2.93
N HIS A 600 -19.22 4.31 1.69
CA HIS A 600 -18.63 3.34 0.76
C HIS A 600 -17.22 3.72 0.32
N PHE A 601 -16.87 5.00 0.41
CA PHE A 601 -15.52 5.52 0.22
C PHE A 601 -14.85 5.87 1.56
N GLY A 602 -15.33 5.27 2.67
CA GLY A 602 -14.84 5.40 4.04
C GLY A 602 -14.54 6.81 4.53
N ILE A 603 -15.24 7.80 3.97
CA ILE A 603 -15.41 9.13 4.55
C ILE A 603 -16.58 9.00 5.52
N LYS A 604 -16.25 8.80 6.81
CA LYS A 604 -17.23 8.53 7.87
C LYS A 604 -17.08 9.49 9.06
N GLY A 605 -18.16 9.63 9.82
CA GLY A 605 -18.17 10.34 11.11
C GLY A 605 -17.68 11.78 10.98
N LYS A 606 -16.64 12.13 11.75
CA LYS A 606 -16.09 13.51 11.80
C LYS A 606 -15.56 13.99 10.44
N VAL A 607 -15.04 13.09 9.60
CA VAL A 607 -14.45 13.45 8.31
C VAL A 607 -15.50 14.03 7.35
N CYS A 608 -16.76 13.59 7.46
CA CYS A 608 -17.86 14.13 6.65
C CYS A 608 -18.16 15.61 6.91
N HIS A 609 -17.80 16.11 8.10
CA HIS A 609 -18.06 17.47 8.55
C HIS A 609 -16.80 18.36 8.56
N GLN A 610 -15.63 17.78 8.25
CA GLN A 610 -14.40 18.55 8.10
C GLN A 610 -14.38 19.28 6.76
N LEU A 611 -13.66 20.39 6.72
CA LEU A 611 -13.44 21.12 5.48
C LEU A 611 -12.50 20.31 4.58
N ILE A 612 -12.75 20.37 3.27
CA ILE A 612 -11.97 19.63 2.28
C ILE A 612 -10.50 20.02 2.31
N LYS A 613 -10.16 21.27 2.62
CA LYS A 613 -8.76 21.71 2.78
C LYS A 613 -7.99 20.94 3.87
N ASP A 614 -8.68 20.53 4.93
CA ASP A 614 -8.10 19.82 6.07
C ASP A 614 -8.00 18.30 5.85
N LEU A 615 -8.59 17.80 4.76
CA LEU A 615 -8.49 16.39 4.39
C LEU A 615 -7.09 16.04 3.88
N SER A 616 -6.62 14.85 4.25
CA SER A 616 -5.41 14.26 3.67
C SER A 616 -5.57 13.99 2.17
N GLY A 617 -4.46 13.88 1.43
CA GLY A 617 -4.47 13.55 -0.01
C GLY A 617 -5.31 12.31 -0.32
N GLY A 618 -5.09 11.20 0.39
CA GLY A 618 -5.89 9.98 0.21
C GLY A 618 -7.38 10.12 0.59
N GLN A 619 -7.74 11.03 1.51
CA GLN A 619 -9.17 11.35 1.76
C GLN A 619 -9.78 12.17 0.62
N LYS A 620 -9.02 13.11 0.04
CA LYS A 620 -9.45 13.88 -1.13
C LYS A 620 -9.64 12.97 -2.36
N SER A 621 -8.73 12.04 -2.62
CA SER A 621 -8.88 11.08 -3.72
C SER A 621 -10.11 10.18 -3.52
N ARG A 622 -10.34 9.68 -2.31
CA ARG A 622 -11.55 8.92 -1.96
C ARG A 622 -12.83 9.73 -2.18
N MET A 623 -12.82 11.02 -1.83
CA MET A 623 -13.94 11.91 -2.08
C MET A 623 -14.21 12.08 -3.59
N SER A 624 -13.15 12.23 -4.38
CA SER A 624 -13.29 12.34 -5.84
C SER A 624 -13.83 11.07 -6.46
N PHE A 625 -13.44 9.88 -5.98
CA PHE A 625 -14.09 8.63 -6.40
C PHE A 625 -15.56 8.57 -6.00
N ALA A 626 -15.93 9.05 -4.81
CA ALA A 626 -17.33 9.13 -4.37
C ALA A 626 -18.18 10.03 -5.29
N LEU A 627 -17.62 11.17 -5.71
CA LEU A 627 -18.26 12.09 -6.67
C LEU A 627 -18.39 11.46 -8.06
N LEU A 628 -17.32 10.83 -8.54
CA LEU A 628 -17.24 10.24 -9.87
C LEU A 628 -18.25 9.11 -10.08
N THR A 629 -18.39 8.28 -9.05
CA THR A 629 -19.23 7.09 -9.09
C THR A 629 -20.71 7.38 -8.80
N TRP A 630 -21.06 8.59 -8.37
CA TRP A 630 -22.46 8.98 -8.09
C TRP A 630 -23.41 8.71 -9.25
N ARG A 631 -22.95 8.94 -10.49
CA ARG A 631 -23.77 8.77 -11.70
C ARG A 631 -23.70 7.37 -12.32
N HIS A 632 -23.20 6.37 -11.58
CA HIS A 632 -23.10 4.99 -12.09
C HIS A 632 -22.43 4.94 -13.48
N PRO A 633 -21.19 5.45 -13.63
CA PRO A 633 -20.53 5.50 -14.92
C PRO A 633 -20.47 4.09 -15.54
N HIS A 634 -20.55 4.01 -16.87
CA HIS A 634 -20.37 2.78 -17.64
C HIS A 634 -18.91 2.54 -18.00
N CYS A 635 -18.10 3.60 -18.03
CA CYS A 635 -16.66 3.54 -18.18
C CYS A 635 -15.99 4.50 -17.19
N ILE A 636 -14.98 4.03 -16.48
CA ILE A 636 -14.14 4.85 -15.61
C ILE A 636 -12.75 4.94 -16.23
N VAL A 637 -12.34 6.16 -16.58
CA VAL A 637 -11.01 6.47 -17.07
C VAL A 637 -10.21 7.09 -15.93
N MET A 638 -9.09 6.47 -15.57
CA MET A 638 -8.23 6.88 -14.45
C MET A 638 -6.85 7.26 -14.95
N ASP A 639 -6.42 8.51 -14.70
CA ASP A 639 -5.06 8.98 -14.99
C ASP A 639 -4.26 9.05 -13.69
N GLU A 640 -3.35 8.10 -13.50
CA GLU A 640 -2.53 7.87 -12.30
C GLU A 640 -3.33 7.77 -10.98
N PRO A 641 -4.23 6.79 -10.84
CA PRO A 641 -5.09 6.65 -9.66
C PRO A 641 -4.35 6.27 -8.37
N THR A 642 -3.17 5.67 -8.49
CA THR A 642 -2.36 5.22 -7.36
C THR A 642 -1.56 6.35 -6.70
N ASN A 643 -1.44 7.51 -7.36
CA ASN A 643 -0.75 8.67 -6.80
C ASN A 643 -1.43 9.11 -5.49
N HIS A 644 -0.61 9.31 -4.44
CA HIS A 644 -1.05 9.71 -3.10
C HIS A 644 -1.99 8.73 -2.38
N CYS A 645 -2.12 7.49 -2.86
CA CYS A 645 -2.86 6.43 -2.20
C CYS A 645 -1.94 5.57 -1.33
N ASP A 646 -2.39 5.22 -0.12
CA ASP A 646 -1.72 4.22 0.71
C ASP A 646 -1.88 2.81 0.11
N LEU A 647 -1.01 1.88 0.50
CA LEU A 647 -1.09 0.46 0.15
C LEU A 647 -2.48 -0.14 0.44
N ASP A 648 -3.06 0.15 1.61
CA ASP A 648 -4.41 -0.30 1.98
C ASP A 648 -5.51 0.27 1.06
N THR A 649 -5.30 1.48 0.53
CA THR A 649 -6.24 2.15 -0.38
C THR A 649 -6.11 1.56 -1.78
N ILE A 650 -4.89 1.25 -2.23
CA ILE A 650 -4.64 0.58 -3.51
C ILE A 650 -5.29 -0.81 -3.53
N ASP A 651 -5.13 -1.59 -2.46
CA ASP A 651 -5.76 -2.92 -2.37
C ASP A 651 -7.28 -2.84 -2.43
N GLY A 652 -7.87 -1.92 -1.66
CA GLY A 652 -9.31 -1.70 -1.71
C GLY A 652 -9.79 -1.27 -3.10
N LEU A 653 -8.99 -0.49 -3.82
CA LEU A 653 -9.31 -0.04 -5.17
C LEU A 653 -9.27 -1.21 -6.16
N ILE A 654 -8.27 -2.10 -6.05
CA ILE A 654 -8.18 -3.33 -6.84
C ILE A 654 -9.42 -4.19 -6.62
N GLU A 655 -9.80 -4.43 -5.35
CA GLU A 655 -10.99 -5.22 -4.98
C GLU A 655 -12.27 -4.61 -5.57
N ALA A 656 -12.45 -3.29 -5.48
CA ALA A 656 -13.63 -2.64 -6.06
C ALA A 656 -13.69 -2.71 -7.58
N ILE A 657 -12.53 -2.60 -8.24
CA ILE A 657 -12.42 -2.73 -9.69
C ILE A 657 -12.76 -4.15 -10.15
N HIS A 658 -12.38 -5.18 -9.38
CA HIS A 658 -12.73 -6.57 -9.67
C HIS A 658 -14.24 -6.80 -9.62
N HIS A 659 -14.93 -6.17 -8.67
CA HIS A 659 -16.39 -6.30 -8.53
C HIS A 659 -17.21 -5.38 -9.44
N TYR A 660 -16.60 -4.34 -9.99
CA TYR A 660 -17.26 -3.38 -10.88
C TYR A 660 -17.55 -4.01 -12.24
N GLN A 661 -18.75 -3.84 -12.78
CA GLN A 661 -19.17 -4.43 -14.06
C GLN A 661 -19.05 -3.50 -15.28
N GLY A 662 -18.64 -2.24 -15.09
CA GLY A 662 -18.39 -1.32 -16.20
C GLY A 662 -16.96 -1.42 -16.75
N ALA A 663 -16.65 -0.63 -17.77
CA ALA A 663 -15.35 -0.61 -18.42
C ALA A 663 -14.34 0.22 -17.61
N ILE A 664 -13.07 -0.16 -17.65
CA ILE A 664 -12.00 0.57 -16.98
C ILE A 664 -10.86 0.82 -17.95
N VAL A 665 -10.42 2.07 -18.00
CA VAL A 665 -9.21 2.50 -18.72
C VAL A 665 -8.28 3.18 -17.72
N VAL A 666 -7.13 2.59 -17.44
CA VAL A 666 -6.16 3.10 -16.46
C VAL A 666 -4.90 3.55 -17.18
N VAL A 667 -4.41 4.75 -16.89
CA VAL A 667 -3.02 5.12 -17.08
C VAL A 667 -2.35 5.03 -15.72
N SER A 668 -1.34 4.17 -15.59
CA SER A 668 -0.54 4.11 -14.38
C SER A 668 0.87 3.60 -14.68
N HIS A 669 1.82 3.95 -13.82
CA HIS A 669 3.16 3.37 -13.79
C HIS A 669 3.30 2.20 -12.79
N ASP A 670 2.28 1.94 -11.98
CA ASP A 670 2.28 0.84 -11.01
C ASP A 670 2.01 -0.50 -11.70
N ARG A 671 3.07 -1.31 -11.81
CA ARG A 671 3.02 -2.66 -12.39
C ARG A 671 2.08 -3.57 -11.61
N PHE A 672 2.12 -3.53 -10.27
CA PHE A 672 1.30 -4.39 -9.44
C PHE A 672 -0.17 -4.07 -9.65
N PHE A 673 -0.54 -2.79 -9.62
CA PHE A 673 -1.91 -2.35 -9.89
C PHE A 673 -2.41 -2.78 -11.27
N LEU A 674 -1.62 -2.51 -12.32
CA LEU A 674 -1.99 -2.84 -13.69
C LEU A 674 -2.12 -4.35 -13.95
N GLU A 675 -1.22 -5.17 -13.41
CA GLU A 675 -1.29 -6.63 -13.58
C GLU A 675 -2.51 -7.25 -12.88
N HIS A 676 -2.98 -6.66 -11.78
CA HIS A 676 -4.16 -7.16 -11.07
C HIS A 676 -5.47 -6.65 -11.67
N VAL A 677 -5.48 -5.46 -12.26
CA VAL A 677 -6.70 -4.81 -12.75
C VAL A 677 -6.94 -5.03 -14.25
N CYS A 678 -5.89 -4.96 -15.07
CA CYS A 678 -6.01 -4.88 -16.52
C CYS A 678 -5.86 -6.26 -17.17
N LYS A 679 -6.61 -6.47 -18.26
CA LYS A 679 -6.53 -7.67 -19.13
C LYS A 679 -5.94 -7.35 -20.50
N GLU A 680 -6.01 -6.09 -20.90
CA GLU A 680 -5.47 -5.57 -22.15
C GLU A 680 -4.57 -4.38 -21.85
N PHE A 681 -3.47 -4.25 -22.57
CA PHE A 681 -2.46 -3.20 -22.38
C PHE A 681 -2.24 -2.43 -23.67
N TRP A 682 -2.54 -1.14 -23.65
CA TRP A 682 -2.31 -0.22 -24.76
C TRP A 682 -0.94 0.42 -24.62
N SER A 683 -0.04 0.03 -25.51
CA SER A 683 1.34 0.49 -25.51
C SER A 683 1.50 1.68 -26.46
N VAL A 684 1.86 2.84 -25.91
CA VAL A 684 2.03 4.10 -26.63
C VAL A 684 3.51 4.33 -26.94
N GLY A 685 3.88 4.26 -28.21
CA GLY A 685 5.27 4.45 -28.63
C GLY A 685 5.43 4.49 -30.15
N LYS A 686 6.50 5.14 -30.64
CA LYS A 686 6.83 5.21 -32.08
C LYS A 686 5.70 5.79 -32.94
N GLN A 687 5.00 6.80 -32.41
CA GLN A 687 3.84 7.46 -33.04
C GLN A 687 2.64 6.53 -33.30
N ARG A 688 2.60 5.36 -32.64
CA ARG A 688 1.55 4.36 -32.79
C ARG A 688 1.08 3.88 -31.43
N ILE A 689 -0.13 3.34 -31.42
CA ILE A 689 -0.69 2.65 -30.25
C ILE A 689 -0.99 1.22 -30.68
N ARG A 690 -0.55 0.25 -29.88
CA ARG A 690 -0.81 -1.17 -30.09
C ARG A 690 -1.36 -1.80 -28.82
N ALA A 691 -2.36 -2.65 -28.98
CA ALA A 691 -2.91 -3.46 -27.91
C ALA A 691 -2.11 -4.76 -27.75
N PHE A 692 -1.92 -5.17 -26.50
CA PHE A 692 -1.25 -6.39 -26.07
C PHE A 692 -2.06 -7.02 -24.94
N TYR A 693 -1.92 -8.33 -24.72
CA TYR A 693 -2.58 -9.05 -23.62
C TYR A 693 -1.62 -9.46 -22.51
N GLU A 694 -0.31 -9.29 -22.73
CA GLU A 694 0.72 -9.53 -21.73
C GLU A 694 1.45 -8.23 -21.41
N PHE A 695 1.62 -7.94 -20.11
CA PHE A 695 2.26 -6.72 -19.63
C PHE A 695 3.70 -6.58 -20.13
N ASP A 696 4.48 -7.67 -20.09
CA ASP A 696 5.90 -7.63 -20.47
C ASP A 696 6.09 -7.33 -21.97
N GLN A 697 5.22 -7.85 -22.83
CA GLN A 697 5.22 -7.54 -24.27
C GLN A 697 4.84 -6.07 -24.53
N ALA A 698 3.82 -5.59 -23.83
CA ALA A 698 3.36 -4.22 -23.92
C ALA A 698 4.45 -3.23 -23.47
N SER A 699 5.12 -3.53 -22.36
CA SER A 699 6.23 -2.74 -21.82
C SER A 699 7.42 -2.71 -22.79
N ALA A 700 7.83 -3.86 -23.33
CA ALA A 700 8.92 -3.93 -24.29
C ALA A 700 8.69 -3.06 -25.54
N TYR A 701 7.44 -2.99 -26.04
CA TYR A 701 7.09 -2.13 -27.18
C TYR A 701 7.11 -0.64 -26.84
N SER A 702 6.60 -0.26 -25.67
CA SER A 702 6.48 1.15 -25.23
C SER A 702 7.84 1.80 -25.02
N TYR A 703 8.82 1.05 -24.51
CA TYR A 703 10.00 1.63 -23.90
C TYR A 703 11.32 1.36 -24.62
N GLU A 704 11.32 0.66 -25.76
CA GLU A 704 12.53 0.21 -26.47
C GLU A 704 13.59 -0.28 -25.47
N ILE A 705 13.29 -1.34 -24.72
CA ILE A 705 14.24 -1.91 -23.75
C ILE A 705 15.44 -2.49 -24.53
N GLY A 706 16.39 -1.62 -24.88
CA GLY A 706 17.67 -2.00 -25.44
C GLY A 706 18.44 -2.80 -24.39
N ASN A 707 18.67 -4.08 -24.67
CA ASN A 707 19.64 -4.95 -24.01
C ASN A 707 19.58 -5.08 -22.47
N ILE A 708 18.48 -4.75 -21.82
CA ILE A 708 18.23 -5.27 -20.47
C ILE A 708 17.46 -6.58 -20.63
N LYS A 709 18.20 -7.69 -20.72
CA LYS A 709 17.61 -9.04 -20.53
C LYS A 709 16.92 -9.04 -19.17
N VAL A 710 15.59 -8.96 -19.18
CA VAL A 710 14.77 -9.39 -18.04
C VAL A 710 15.11 -10.86 -17.86
N SER A 711 15.74 -11.21 -16.75
CA SER A 711 16.07 -12.59 -16.41
C SER A 711 14.79 -13.34 -16.06
N GLY A 712 14.03 -13.72 -17.08
CA GLY A 712 13.06 -14.80 -16.99
C GLY A 712 13.84 -16.11 -16.95
N LYS A 713 13.75 -16.81 -15.81
CA LYS A 713 14.20 -18.21 -15.71
C LYS A 713 13.53 -19.02 -16.83
N LYS A 714 14.35 -19.84 -17.50
CA LYS A 714 13.89 -20.94 -18.34
C LYS A 714 13.19 -21.99 -17.50
#